data_AF-A0A1D3D754-F1
#
_entry.id   AF-A0A1D3D754-F1
#
_cell.length_a   1.000
_cell.length_b   1.000
_cell.length_c   1.000
_cell.angle_alpha   90.00
_cell.angle_beta   90.00
_cell.angle_gamma   90.00
#
_symmetry.space_group_name_H-M   'P 1'
#
loop_
_entity.id
_entity.type
_entity.pdbx_description
1 polymer ?
#
loop_
_entity_poly.entity_id
_entity_poly.type
_entity_poly.pdbx_seq_one_letter_code
_entity_poly.pdbx_strand_id
1 'polypeptide(L)'
;MASYRAFDEEKAYLYREADSHTILNVRRGFVPGMHVPGEVYVNDALESLLLDELRAYCGSRGCGGFLPAVKQVANVATLPGIVGKSIGLPDIHAGYGFAIGNVAAFACKNPDAVVSPGGVGFDINCGVRLLRTNLREEDVRPKQEELAQALFDYIPVGVGSQGIIPCNMKGKENDGEYALGRQADLDSALEIGTDWLLRQGYAWTEDKEHCEEYGRMLSADPSKVSIRAKKRGLPQMGTLGAGNHYCEVQVVDEVFDAFGAKKMGLEKGQVCVMIHSGSRGLGHQVATDALVAMETSMQKSHINPIDKQLACARIQSQEGQDYLAAMAAAANFAWVNRGAISFLVREAFAKVLGASPDDLDMHVVYDVSHNIAKHEEHFVNGEVQSLLVHRKGATRALPPHHPLIPCAYQLIGQPALIGGTMGTCSYVLLGTEKGLKETWASTCHGAGRAKSRNASRNTLSFEDVMRRLEEMRISLRVASPKLVAEEAPESYKDVSSVVDTCHEAVFPKNCNGGFPVFMLHQESLSGGPFGPEQLGLTTSAPLKAFPMARKEPCVQEYLLLHKRDGVRRKSGVLWEKGLDKHVLKLLCFIRRQPSPPIRLFPHPLFTHPSCLTTYPRPPSLWILGCFPHTLHGRYYYAARCDASLLRMRWLAPADAMARSCECDASLLRMR
;
A
#
# COMPACT_ATOMS: atom_id res chain seq x y z
N MET A 1 -13.78 39.47 2.91
CA MET A 1 -13.10 38.70 1.84
C MET A 1 -11.61 38.74 2.13
N ALA A 2 -10.86 37.66 1.88
CA ALA A 2 -9.39 37.76 1.91
C ALA A 2 -8.92 38.63 0.74
N SER A 3 -7.89 39.46 0.96
CA SER A 3 -7.27 40.21 -0.14
C SER A 3 -6.62 39.21 -1.11
N TYR A 4 -6.86 39.36 -2.41
CA TYR A 4 -6.24 38.49 -3.40
C TYR A 4 -4.82 38.96 -3.68
N ARG A 5 -3.82 38.23 -3.16
CA ARG A 5 -2.41 38.58 -3.29
C ARG A 5 -1.85 38.28 -4.68
N ALA A 6 -0.94 39.13 -5.14
CA ALA A 6 -0.16 38.91 -6.35
C ALA A 6 0.85 37.76 -6.17
N PHE A 7 1.42 37.25 -7.27
CA PHE A 7 2.41 36.16 -7.23
C PHE A 7 3.63 36.53 -6.37
N ASP A 8 4.14 37.75 -6.49
CA ASP A 8 5.33 38.19 -5.75
C ASP A 8 5.02 38.41 -4.24
N GLU A 9 3.80 38.82 -3.90
CA GLU A 9 3.31 38.92 -2.52
C GLU A 9 3.12 37.54 -1.88
N GLU A 10 2.65 36.54 -2.63
CA GLU A 10 2.63 35.14 -2.20
C GLU A 10 4.06 34.59 -2.06
N LYS A 11 4.93 34.85 -3.04
CA LYS A 11 6.33 34.39 -3.04
C LYS A 11 7.15 34.99 -1.89
N ALA A 12 6.84 36.20 -1.40
CA ALA A 12 7.53 36.82 -0.26
C ALA A 12 7.44 36.04 1.07
N TYR A 13 6.56 35.05 1.17
CA TYR A 13 6.48 34.12 2.31
C TYR A 13 7.33 32.85 2.12
N LEU A 14 7.88 32.62 0.93
CA LEU A 14 8.71 31.48 0.58
C LEU A 14 10.17 31.93 0.58
N TYR A 15 11.05 31.20 1.27
CA TYR A 15 12.46 31.56 1.36
C TYR A 15 13.35 30.33 1.59
N ARG A 16 14.58 30.39 1.11
CA ARG A 16 15.64 29.44 1.45
C ARG A 16 16.52 30.06 2.53
N GLU A 17 17.13 29.22 3.37
CA GLU A 17 18.21 29.64 4.26
C GLU A 17 19.54 29.55 3.51
N ALA A 18 20.53 30.36 3.91
CA ALA A 18 21.75 30.56 3.12
C ALA A 18 22.51 29.26 2.80
N ASP A 19 22.49 28.31 3.74
CA ASP A 19 23.19 27.03 3.65
C ASP A 19 22.29 25.87 3.14
N SER A 20 21.04 26.15 2.70
CA SER A 20 20.05 25.13 2.36
C SER A 20 19.59 25.17 0.90
N HIS A 21 20.27 24.39 0.06
CA HIS A 21 19.92 24.20 -1.35
C HIS A 21 18.70 23.29 -1.58
N THR A 22 18.24 22.57 -0.57
CA THR A 22 17.16 21.57 -0.69
C THR A 22 15.88 21.88 0.08
N ILE A 23 15.83 22.92 0.91
CA ILE A 23 14.62 23.26 1.70
C ILE A 23 14.10 24.66 1.39
N LEU A 24 12.87 24.73 0.90
CA LEU A 24 12.07 25.95 0.75
C LEU A 24 11.14 26.10 1.96
N ASN A 25 11.44 27.08 2.81
CA ASN A 25 10.69 27.38 4.02
C ASN A 25 9.44 28.23 3.73
N VAL A 26 8.33 27.91 4.40
CA VAL A 26 7.02 28.57 4.26
C VAL A 26 6.69 29.32 5.55
N ARG A 27 6.79 30.65 5.51
CA ARG A 27 6.62 31.53 6.70
C ARG A 27 5.21 31.42 7.28
N ARG A 28 5.13 31.41 8.62
CA ARG A 28 3.85 31.59 9.35
C ARG A 28 3.17 32.88 8.88
N GLY A 29 1.87 32.82 8.63
CA GLY A 29 1.11 33.93 8.03
C GLY A 29 1.08 33.92 6.50
N PHE A 30 1.76 32.98 5.82
CA PHE A 30 1.45 32.68 4.42
C PHE A 30 -0.03 32.32 4.27
N VAL A 31 -0.55 31.56 5.24
CA VAL A 31 -1.98 31.32 5.45
C VAL A 31 -2.37 31.85 6.84
N PRO A 32 -3.51 32.55 7.00
CA PRO A 32 -4.00 32.95 8.32
C PRO A 32 -4.28 31.75 9.22
N GLY A 33 -3.85 31.80 10.48
CA GLY A 33 -4.08 30.72 11.47
C GLY A 33 -3.02 29.62 11.52
N MET A 34 -1.89 29.75 10.82
CA MET A 34 -0.77 28.78 10.92
C MET A 34 -0.22 28.68 12.34
N HIS A 35 -0.37 27.51 12.97
CA HIS A 35 0.21 27.17 14.28
C HIS A 35 1.71 26.87 14.21
N VAL A 36 2.15 26.29 13.09
CA VAL A 36 3.53 25.87 12.79
C VAL A 36 4.02 26.49 11.47
N PRO A 37 5.33 26.57 11.19
CA PRO A 37 5.80 26.82 9.82
C PRO A 37 5.45 25.65 8.89
N GLY A 38 5.55 25.89 7.58
CA GLY A 38 5.68 24.83 6.60
C GLY A 38 7.11 24.73 6.08
N GLU A 39 7.51 23.56 5.63
CA GLU A 39 8.75 23.34 4.87
C GLU A 39 8.44 22.48 3.64
N VAL A 40 9.16 22.72 2.55
CA VAL A 40 9.07 21.92 1.33
C VAL A 40 10.47 21.56 0.85
N TYR A 41 10.78 20.28 0.78
CA TYR A 41 12.05 19.78 0.24
C TYR A 41 12.00 19.84 -1.30
N VAL A 42 12.81 20.69 -1.93
CA VAL A 42 12.90 20.87 -3.40
C VAL A 42 14.30 21.36 -3.81
N ASN A 43 14.85 20.78 -4.89
CA ASN A 43 15.93 21.39 -5.68
C ASN A 43 15.37 22.46 -6.66
N ASP A 44 16.23 23.15 -7.41
CA ASP A 44 15.83 24.23 -8.33
C ASP A 44 14.86 23.77 -9.43
N ALA A 45 15.06 22.56 -9.97
CA ALA A 45 14.19 21.99 -11.00
C ALA A 45 12.77 21.72 -10.47
N LEU A 46 12.66 21.17 -9.27
CA LEU A 46 11.38 20.89 -8.62
C LEU A 46 10.70 22.15 -8.04
N GLU A 47 11.47 23.16 -7.61
CA GLU A 47 10.94 24.46 -7.20
C GLU A 47 10.23 25.17 -8.36
N SER A 48 10.77 25.07 -9.59
CA SER A 48 10.15 25.70 -10.77
C SER A 48 8.69 25.23 -10.97
N LEU A 49 8.44 23.92 -10.88
CA LEU A 49 7.11 23.32 -10.99
C LEU A 49 6.17 23.78 -9.86
N LEU A 50 6.68 23.86 -8.63
CA LEU A 50 5.92 24.31 -7.46
C LEU A 50 5.53 25.80 -7.55
N LEU A 51 6.44 26.64 -8.05
CA LEU A 51 6.17 28.06 -8.31
C LEU A 51 5.27 28.27 -9.53
N ASP A 52 5.26 27.36 -10.49
CA ASP A 52 4.35 27.40 -11.65
C ASP A 52 2.90 27.05 -11.25
N GLU A 53 2.68 26.09 -10.34
CA GLU A 53 1.35 25.90 -9.71
C GLU A 53 0.86 27.19 -9.04
N LEU A 54 1.73 27.84 -8.25
CA LEU A 54 1.41 29.08 -7.53
C LEU A 54 1.13 30.24 -8.50
N ARG A 55 1.91 30.38 -9.57
CA ARG A 55 1.73 31.43 -10.58
C ARG A 55 0.45 31.22 -11.39
N ALA A 56 0.11 29.99 -11.73
CA ALA A 56 -1.15 29.65 -12.40
C ALA A 56 -2.37 30.01 -11.53
N TYR A 57 -2.32 29.68 -10.23
CA TYR A 57 -3.35 30.08 -9.26
C TYR A 57 -3.48 31.61 -9.14
N CYS A 58 -2.36 32.33 -8.99
CA CYS A 58 -2.34 33.79 -8.97
C CYS A 58 -2.91 34.41 -10.25
N GLY A 59 -2.56 33.86 -11.42
CA GLY A 59 -3.06 34.30 -12.72
C GLY A 59 -4.57 34.08 -12.91
N SER A 60 -5.12 32.97 -12.39
CA SER A 60 -6.57 32.70 -12.44
C SER A 60 -7.40 33.47 -11.41
N ARG A 61 -6.76 34.32 -10.58
CA ARG A 61 -7.36 34.94 -9.38
C ARG A 61 -7.95 33.89 -8.42
N GLY A 62 -7.37 32.69 -8.39
CA GLY A 62 -7.84 31.54 -7.63
C GLY A 62 -9.15 30.93 -8.15
N CYS A 63 -9.63 31.32 -9.32
CA CYS A 63 -10.84 30.77 -9.92
C CYS A 63 -10.51 29.55 -10.80
N GLY A 64 -10.82 28.36 -10.27
CA GLY A 64 -10.62 27.08 -10.97
C GLY A 64 -9.25 26.46 -10.74
N GLY A 65 -9.18 25.13 -10.86
CA GLY A 65 -8.03 24.33 -10.47
C GLY A 65 -8.08 23.84 -9.02
N PHE A 66 -7.04 23.12 -8.59
CA PHE A 66 -6.80 22.81 -7.18
C PHE A 66 -6.00 23.94 -6.53
N LEU A 67 -5.97 23.98 -5.19
CA LEU A 67 -5.09 24.88 -4.46
C LEU A 67 -3.63 24.40 -4.63
N PRO A 68 -2.65 25.28 -4.94
CA PRO A 68 -1.25 24.91 -5.09
C PRO A 68 -0.71 24.16 -3.86
N ALA A 69 0.17 23.18 -4.09
CA ALA A 69 0.64 22.27 -3.06
C ALA A 69 1.34 23.00 -1.89
N VAL A 70 2.09 24.07 -2.18
CA VAL A 70 2.72 24.93 -1.17
C VAL A 70 1.70 25.66 -0.28
N LYS A 71 0.54 26.04 -0.83
CA LYS A 71 -0.57 26.62 -0.04
C LYS A 71 -1.32 25.53 0.74
N GLN A 72 -1.40 24.30 0.23
CA GLN A 72 -1.97 23.16 0.97
C GLN A 72 -1.10 22.78 2.18
N VAL A 73 0.23 22.76 2.07
CA VAL A 73 1.16 22.59 3.20
C VAL A 73 0.88 23.61 4.31
N ALA A 74 0.66 24.88 3.93
CA ALA A 74 0.36 25.95 4.88
C ALA A 74 -1.08 25.91 5.44
N ASN A 75 -2.07 25.43 4.68
CA ASN A 75 -3.41 25.14 5.21
C ASN A 75 -3.36 24.02 6.26
N VAL A 76 -2.57 22.96 6.02
CA VAL A 76 -2.35 21.86 6.98
C VAL A 76 -1.66 22.37 8.25
N ALA A 77 -0.78 23.36 8.13
CA ALA A 77 -0.18 24.06 9.27
C ALA A 77 -1.17 24.88 10.13
N THR A 78 -2.44 25.05 9.71
CA THR A 78 -3.52 25.64 10.54
C THR A 78 -4.37 24.59 11.26
N LEU A 79 -4.04 23.29 11.21
CA LEU A 79 -4.84 22.25 11.85
C LEU A 79 -4.52 22.14 13.36
N PRO A 80 -5.53 22.06 14.25
CA PRO A 80 -5.31 21.99 15.69
C PRO A 80 -4.42 20.81 16.12
N GLY A 81 -3.49 21.08 17.04
CA GLY A 81 -2.60 20.08 17.65
C GLY A 81 -1.48 19.53 16.75
N ILE A 82 -1.25 20.10 15.56
CA ILE A 82 -0.05 19.82 14.75
C ILE A 82 1.23 20.25 15.51
N VAL A 83 2.30 19.46 15.39
CA VAL A 83 3.60 19.73 16.03
C VAL A 83 4.73 19.89 15.03
N GLY A 84 5.76 20.65 15.42
CA GLY A 84 6.95 20.94 14.61
C GLY A 84 6.64 21.79 13.39
N LYS A 85 6.25 21.13 12.29
CA LYS A 85 6.10 21.68 10.95
C LYS A 85 5.19 20.82 10.06
N SER A 86 4.55 21.45 9.09
CA SER A 86 3.89 20.76 7.96
C SER A 86 4.91 20.58 6.84
N ILE A 87 5.10 19.36 6.33
CA ILE A 87 6.24 19.00 5.47
C ILE A 87 5.76 18.58 4.09
N GLY A 88 6.29 19.20 3.04
CA GLY A 88 6.24 18.71 1.67
C GLY A 88 7.54 18.02 1.27
N LEU A 89 7.47 16.80 0.75
CA LEU A 89 8.58 16.04 0.19
C LEU A 89 8.79 16.40 -1.31
N PRO A 90 9.89 16.02 -1.97
CA PRO A 90 10.19 16.53 -3.32
C PRO A 90 9.22 16.09 -4.42
N ASP A 91 8.49 15.01 -4.19
CA ASP A 91 7.39 14.53 -5.02
C ASP A 91 6.09 15.34 -4.87
N ILE A 92 6.07 16.36 -4.00
CA ILE A 92 4.87 17.15 -3.65
C ILE A 92 4.10 17.74 -4.85
N HIS A 93 2.78 17.54 -4.86
CA HIS A 93 1.88 18.11 -5.86
C HIS A 93 0.44 18.26 -5.31
N ALA A 94 -0.36 19.13 -5.94
CA ALA A 94 -1.70 19.47 -5.44
C ALA A 94 -2.62 18.24 -5.26
N GLY A 95 -3.23 18.13 -4.08
CA GLY A 95 -4.10 17.02 -3.68
C GLY A 95 -5.48 17.45 -3.17
N TYR A 96 -6.18 16.54 -2.49
CA TYR A 96 -7.42 16.86 -1.76
C TYR A 96 -7.10 17.29 -0.32
N GLY A 97 -7.27 18.58 0.00
CA GLY A 97 -6.98 19.17 1.31
C GLY A 97 -5.49 19.26 1.61
N PHE A 98 -4.89 18.14 2.03
CA PHE A 98 -3.43 17.97 2.07
C PHE A 98 -2.91 17.80 0.64
N ALA A 99 -1.70 18.26 0.36
CA ALA A 99 -1.00 17.87 -0.86
C ALA A 99 -0.69 16.35 -0.87
N ILE A 100 -0.41 15.79 -2.03
CA ILE A 100 0.28 14.49 -2.13
C ILE A 100 1.78 14.79 -1.99
N GLY A 101 2.56 13.96 -1.30
CA GLY A 101 3.91 14.29 -0.83
C GLY A 101 3.92 15.02 0.53
N ASN A 102 2.81 15.02 1.28
CA ASN A 102 2.68 15.81 2.51
C ASN A 102 2.69 14.93 3.78
N VAL A 103 3.48 15.33 4.77
CA VAL A 103 3.58 14.71 6.10
C VAL A 103 3.24 15.75 7.17
N ALA A 104 2.43 15.35 8.16
CA ALA A 104 2.12 16.17 9.32
C ALA A 104 1.89 15.29 10.56
N ALA A 105 2.44 15.70 11.71
CA ALA A 105 2.32 14.97 12.95
C ALA A 105 1.47 15.73 13.97
N PHE A 106 0.57 15.02 14.66
CA PHE A 106 -0.39 15.59 15.61
C PHE A 106 -0.23 14.97 17.00
N ALA A 107 -0.04 15.76 18.06
CA ALA A 107 0.28 15.23 19.39
C ALA A 107 -0.94 14.58 20.07
N CYS A 108 -0.94 13.26 20.23
CA CYS A 108 -2.10 12.51 20.74
C CYS A 108 -2.52 12.87 22.19
N LYS A 109 -1.60 13.45 22.97
CA LYS A 109 -1.86 13.99 24.32
C LYS A 109 -2.67 15.30 24.31
N ASN A 110 -2.68 16.04 23.20
CA ASN A 110 -3.45 17.28 23.07
C ASN A 110 -4.91 16.92 22.73
N PRO A 111 -5.92 17.33 23.54
CA PRO A 111 -7.32 16.99 23.29
C PRO A 111 -7.88 17.60 22.00
N ASP A 112 -7.28 18.66 21.48
CA ASP A 112 -7.65 19.29 20.22
C ASP A 112 -6.93 18.70 19.00
N ALA A 113 -5.93 17.84 19.17
CA ALA A 113 -5.24 17.22 18.04
C ALA A 113 -6.20 16.42 17.15
N VAL A 114 -6.05 16.55 15.83
CA VAL A 114 -7.00 16.03 14.85
C VAL A 114 -6.47 14.84 14.03
N VAL A 115 -7.41 14.08 13.49
CA VAL A 115 -7.22 13.11 12.39
C VAL A 115 -8.01 13.57 11.16
N SER A 116 -7.43 13.43 9.97
CA SER A 116 -8.06 13.81 8.70
C SER A 116 -7.88 12.74 7.61
N PRO A 117 -8.95 12.20 7.02
CA PRO A 117 -8.89 11.39 5.81
C PRO A 117 -8.26 12.13 4.63
N GLY A 118 -8.39 13.47 4.60
CA GLY A 118 -7.68 14.32 3.65
C GLY A 118 -6.15 14.19 3.75
N GLY A 119 -5.61 13.91 4.93
CA GLY A 119 -4.18 13.69 5.20
C GLY A 119 -3.70 12.25 5.10
N VAL A 120 -4.60 11.30 4.83
CA VAL A 120 -4.27 9.90 4.52
C VAL A 120 -4.41 9.63 3.02
N GLY A 121 -5.41 10.23 2.38
CA GLY A 121 -5.78 9.95 1.00
C GLY A 121 -6.91 8.92 0.88
N PHE A 122 -7.47 8.80 -0.32
CA PHE A 122 -8.62 7.93 -0.58
C PHE A 122 -8.22 6.44 -0.69
N ASP A 123 -7.15 6.09 -1.40
CA ASP A 123 -6.65 4.71 -1.37
C ASP A 123 -5.72 4.54 -0.15
N ILE A 124 -6.34 4.15 0.97
CA ILE A 124 -5.72 3.90 2.27
C ILE A 124 -4.75 2.72 2.13
N ASN A 125 -3.55 2.84 2.69
CA ASN A 125 -2.44 1.92 2.47
C ASN A 125 -2.25 1.55 0.98
N CYS A 126 -2.42 2.52 0.07
CA CYS A 126 -1.66 2.48 -1.16
C CYS A 126 -0.17 2.46 -0.78
N GLY A 127 0.59 1.62 -1.47
CA GLY A 127 1.92 1.22 -1.06
C GLY A 127 2.56 0.29 -2.08
N VAL A 128 3.83 0.00 -1.84
CA VAL A 128 4.70 -0.74 -2.76
C VAL A 128 5.25 -1.95 -2.03
N ARG A 129 5.31 -3.08 -2.73
CA ARG A 129 6.02 -4.30 -2.32
C ARG A 129 7.06 -4.66 -3.37
N LEU A 130 8.25 -5.06 -2.95
CA LEU A 130 9.33 -5.53 -3.83
C LEU A 130 9.60 -7.02 -3.54
N LEU A 131 9.58 -7.83 -4.59
CA LEU A 131 10.09 -9.20 -4.58
C LEU A 131 11.47 -9.22 -5.25
N ARG A 132 12.41 -9.97 -4.68
CA ARG A 132 13.67 -10.36 -5.35
C ARG A 132 13.49 -11.72 -6.03
N THR A 133 14.44 -12.12 -6.87
CA THR A 133 14.57 -13.49 -7.42
C THR A 133 16.06 -13.85 -7.47
N ASN A 134 16.42 -15.10 -7.77
CA ASN A 134 17.80 -15.47 -8.11
C ASN A 134 18.14 -15.32 -9.60
N LEU A 135 17.17 -14.88 -10.42
CA LEU A 135 17.30 -14.74 -11.86
C LEU A 135 18.10 -13.50 -12.25
N ARG A 136 18.72 -13.59 -13.42
CA ARG A 136 19.35 -12.47 -14.11
C ARG A 136 18.55 -12.05 -15.33
N GLU A 137 18.85 -10.86 -15.80
CA GLU A 137 18.34 -10.28 -17.05
C GLU A 137 18.39 -11.26 -18.24
N GLU A 138 19.48 -12.02 -18.36
CA GLU A 138 19.72 -13.02 -19.41
C GLU A 138 18.75 -14.21 -19.36
N ASP A 139 18.21 -14.56 -18.18
CA ASP A 139 17.22 -15.63 -18.02
C ASP A 139 15.80 -15.19 -18.45
N VAL A 140 15.49 -13.90 -18.29
CA VAL A 140 14.14 -13.35 -18.45
C VAL A 140 13.94 -12.67 -19.81
N ARG A 141 14.93 -11.97 -20.36
CA ARG A 141 14.87 -11.29 -21.68
C ARG A 141 14.31 -12.17 -22.80
N PRO A 142 14.65 -13.48 -22.95
CA PRO A 142 14.11 -14.33 -24.02
C PRO A 142 12.62 -14.67 -23.86
N LYS A 143 12.08 -14.51 -22.64
CA LYS A 143 10.69 -14.86 -22.26
C LYS A 143 9.85 -13.63 -21.86
N GLN A 144 10.39 -12.41 -21.97
CA GLN A 144 9.75 -11.18 -21.49
C GLN A 144 8.28 -11.03 -21.94
N GLU A 145 7.98 -11.23 -23.23
CA GLU A 145 6.61 -11.14 -23.77
C GLU A 145 5.66 -12.23 -23.23
N GLU A 146 6.18 -13.44 -22.97
CA GLU A 146 5.43 -14.55 -22.36
C GLU A 146 5.16 -14.27 -20.88
N LEU A 147 6.17 -13.76 -20.16
CA LEU A 147 6.08 -13.40 -18.75
C LEU A 147 5.14 -12.21 -18.52
N ALA A 148 5.24 -11.16 -19.35
CA ALA A 148 4.33 -10.02 -19.32
C ALA A 148 2.87 -10.45 -19.59
N GLN A 149 2.65 -11.37 -20.53
CA GLN A 149 1.33 -11.94 -20.77
C GLN A 149 0.85 -12.81 -19.61
N ALA A 150 1.70 -13.69 -19.06
CA ALA A 150 1.35 -14.55 -17.93
C ALA A 150 0.99 -13.73 -16.67
N LEU A 151 1.73 -12.66 -16.38
CA LEU A 151 1.41 -11.73 -15.29
C LEU A 151 0.06 -11.04 -15.52
N PHE A 152 -0.25 -10.62 -16.75
CA PHE A 152 -1.53 -10.02 -17.10
C PHE A 152 -2.71 -11.02 -17.03
N ASP A 153 -2.48 -12.28 -17.39
CA ASP A 153 -3.47 -13.37 -17.30
C ASP A 153 -3.75 -13.78 -15.84
N TYR A 154 -2.72 -13.78 -14.98
CA TYR A 154 -2.82 -14.19 -13.57
C TYR A 154 -3.24 -13.06 -12.62
N ILE A 155 -2.95 -11.80 -12.93
CA ILE A 155 -3.21 -10.66 -12.05
C ILE A 155 -4.37 -9.83 -12.62
N PRO A 156 -5.57 -9.84 -12.01
CA PRO A 156 -6.69 -9.05 -12.50
C PRO A 156 -6.42 -7.53 -12.43
N VAL A 157 -6.32 -6.92 -13.61
CA VAL A 157 -6.10 -5.48 -13.82
C VAL A 157 -7.38 -4.77 -14.28
N GLY A 158 -7.50 -3.47 -14.01
CA GLY A 158 -8.60 -2.63 -14.50
C GLY A 158 -9.64 -2.22 -13.44
N VAL A 159 -10.66 -1.49 -13.90
CA VAL A 159 -11.77 -0.97 -13.06
C VAL A 159 -12.93 -1.94 -13.10
N GLY A 160 -13.28 -2.51 -11.95
CA GLY A 160 -14.40 -3.46 -11.80
C GLY A 160 -14.02 -4.94 -11.97
N SER A 161 -12.77 -5.21 -12.37
CA SER A 161 -12.17 -6.56 -12.42
C SER A 161 -12.24 -7.27 -11.07
N GLN A 162 -12.35 -8.60 -11.10
CA GLN A 162 -12.59 -9.41 -9.90
C GLN A 162 -11.38 -10.28 -9.53
N GLY A 163 -11.20 -10.50 -8.24
CA GLY A 163 -10.15 -11.34 -7.66
C GLY A 163 -10.31 -12.82 -8.01
N ILE A 164 -9.19 -13.46 -8.33
CA ILE A 164 -9.12 -14.92 -8.56
C ILE A 164 -9.03 -15.66 -7.21
N ILE A 165 -8.37 -15.08 -6.21
CA ILE A 165 -8.27 -15.65 -4.86
C ILE A 165 -9.65 -15.61 -4.18
N PRO A 166 -10.26 -16.76 -3.85
CA PRO A 166 -11.63 -16.80 -3.39
C PRO A 166 -11.75 -16.43 -1.91
N CYS A 167 -12.25 -15.23 -1.62
CA CYS A 167 -12.85 -14.86 -0.32
C CYS A 167 -14.22 -15.57 -0.12
N ASN A 168 -14.27 -16.85 -0.52
CA ASN A 168 -15.44 -17.67 -0.83
C ASN A 168 -15.11 -19.15 -0.57
N MET A 169 -15.03 -19.61 0.68
CA MET A 169 -14.95 -21.06 0.93
C MET A 169 -16.24 -21.77 0.47
N LYS A 170 -16.07 -23.03 0.01
CA LYS A 170 -17.07 -23.80 -0.75
C LYS A 170 -18.25 -24.23 0.14
N GLY A 171 -19.49 -23.91 -0.28
CA GLY A 171 -20.72 -24.22 0.47
C GLY A 171 -21.90 -24.85 -0.31
N LYS A 172 -21.75 -25.08 -1.63
CA LYS A 172 -22.80 -25.49 -2.59
C LYS A 172 -24.03 -24.58 -2.69
N GLU A 173 -24.30 -24.13 -3.91
CA GLU A 173 -25.45 -23.33 -4.32
C GLU A 173 -26.78 -23.75 -3.66
N ASN A 174 -27.24 -22.94 -2.70
CA ASN A 174 -28.63 -22.54 -2.48
C ASN A 174 -28.72 -21.45 -1.38
N ASP A 175 -29.71 -20.58 -1.52
CA ASP A 175 -30.41 -19.78 -0.49
C ASP A 175 -29.65 -19.15 0.69
N GLY A 176 -29.39 -17.84 0.58
CA GLY A 176 -29.37 -16.88 1.71
C GLY A 176 -28.14 -16.90 2.65
N GLU A 177 -27.88 -18.03 3.31
CA GLU A 177 -26.88 -18.19 4.38
C GLU A 177 -25.45 -17.88 3.91
N TYR A 178 -25.19 -18.12 2.62
CA TYR A 178 -24.00 -17.78 1.84
C TYR A 178 -23.54 -16.31 1.91
N ALA A 179 -24.40 -15.39 2.34
CA ALA A 179 -24.03 -13.98 2.52
C ALA A 179 -23.18 -13.76 3.79
N LEU A 180 -23.44 -14.51 4.88
CA LEU A 180 -22.70 -14.35 6.14
C LEU A 180 -21.29 -14.93 6.05
N GLY A 181 -21.13 -16.13 5.47
CA GLY A 181 -19.82 -16.80 5.42
C GLY A 181 -18.74 -15.98 4.71
N ARG A 182 -19.07 -15.38 3.55
CA ARG A 182 -18.17 -14.47 2.81
C ARG A 182 -17.88 -13.17 3.55
N GLN A 183 -18.87 -12.68 4.31
CA GLN A 183 -18.70 -11.47 5.10
C GLN A 183 -17.79 -11.71 6.32
N ALA A 184 -17.90 -12.88 6.96
CA ALA A 184 -17.03 -13.29 8.06
C ALA A 184 -15.57 -13.55 7.61
N ASP A 185 -15.37 -14.12 6.43
CA ASP A 185 -14.04 -14.35 5.86
C ASP A 185 -13.33 -13.03 5.51
N LEU A 186 -14.02 -12.10 4.84
CA LEU A 186 -13.52 -10.74 4.61
C LEU A 186 -13.28 -9.99 5.92
N ASP A 187 -14.17 -10.12 6.91
CA ASP A 187 -14.00 -9.46 8.21
C ASP A 187 -12.81 -10.02 8.98
N SER A 188 -12.50 -11.32 8.83
CA SER A 188 -11.26 -11.89 9.33
C SER A 188 -10.04 -11.30 8.62
N ALA A 189 -10.05 -11.20 7.28
CA ALA A 189 -8.97 -10.55 6.53
C ALA A 189 -8.75 -9.07 6.94
N LEU A 190 -9.84 -8.34 7.24
CA LEU A 190 -9.81 -6.97 7.77
C LEU A 190 -9.23 -6.91 9.20
N GLU A 191 -9.47 -7.90 10.05
CA GLU A 191 -9.00 -7.95 11.44
C GLU A 191 -7.54 -8.42 11.57
N ILE A 192 -7.12 -9.43 10.79
CA ILE A 192 -5.83 -10.11 10.95
C ILE A 192 -4.81 -9.83 9.84
N GLY A 193 -5.19 -9.15 8.75
CA GLY A 193 -4.26 -8.74 7.70
C GLY A 193 -3.52 -9.93 7.08
N THR A 194 -2.20 -9.84 6.93
CA THR A 194 -1.36 -10.89 6.32
C THR A 194 -1.46 -12.26 7.05
N ASP A 195 -1.84 -12.31 8.33
CA ASP A 195 -2.12 -13.60 9.01
C ASP A 195 -3.28 -14.40 8.37
N TRP A 196 -4.16 -13.74 7.61
CA TRP A 196 -5.21 -14.42 6.84
C TRP A 196 -4.60 -15.15 5.63
N LEU A 197 -3.69 -14.51 4.89
CA LEU A 197 -3.00 -15.15 3.76
C LEU A 197 -2.21 -16.38 4.19
N LEU A 198 -1.52 -16.30 5.34
CA LEU A 198 -0.79 -17.44 5.92
C LEU A 198 -1.74 -18.62 6.22
N ARG A 199 -2.92 -18.36 6.80
CA ARG A 199 -3.93 -19.40 7.10
C ARG A 199 -4.54 -20.04 5.86
N GLN A 200 -4.62 -19.30 4.76
CA GLN A 200 -5.17 -19.78 3.48
C GLN A 200 -4.10 -20.39 2.54
N GLY A 201 -2.81 -20.27 2.87
CA GLY A 201 -1.69 -20.76 2.04
C GLY A 201 -1.27 -19.83 0.89
N TYR A 202 -1.62 -18.55 0.94
CA TYR A 202 -1.30 -17.54 -0.10
C TYR A 202 -0.10 -16.64 0.25
N ALA A 203 0.64 -16.94 1.32
CA ALA A 203 1.88 -16.24 1.69
C ALA A 203 2.83 -17.19 2.40
N TRP A 204 4.12 -16.88 2.35
CA TRP A 204 5.17 -17.53 3.15
C TRP A 204 5.32 -16.84 4.50
N THR A 205 5.83 -17.54 5.52
CA THR A 205 6.00 -17.00 6.87
C THR A 205 6.87 -15.74 6.91
N GLU A 206 7.86 -15.67 6.02
CA GLU A 206 8.87 -14.62 5.91
C GLU A 206 8.30 -13.37 5.20
N ASP A 207 7.25 -13.53 4.36
CA ASP A 207 6.54 -12.43 3.72
C ASP A 207 5.86 -11.49 4.74
N LYS A 208 5.59 -12.01 5.94
CA LYS A 208 5.05 -11.24 7.06
C LYS A 208 6.15 -10.45 7.79
N GLU A 209 7.33 -11.05 7.96
CA GLU A 209 8.46 -10.39 8.62
C GLU A 209 9.00 -9.23 7.79
N HIS A 210 8.96 -9.34 6.46
CA HIS A 210 9.38 -8.31 5.52
C HIS A 210 8.23 -7.36 5.12
N CYS A 211 7.32 -7.08 6.05
CA CYS A 211 6.14 -6.24 5.83
C CYS A 211 5.99 -5.19 6.93
N GLU A 212 5.66 -3.96 6.55
CA GLU A 212 5.39 -2.88 7.51
C GLU A 212 4.20 -3.24 8.43
N GLU A 213 4.30 -2.95 9.74
CA GLU A 213 3.38 -3.43 10.78
C GLU A 213 3.20 -4.96 10.82
N TYR A 214 4.18 -5.74 10.29
CA TYR A 214 4.04 -7.17 10.05
C TYR A 214 2.77 -7.52 9.24
N GLY A 215 2.35 -6.62 8.34
CA GLY A 215 1.15 -6.75 7.52
C GLY A 215 -0.17 -6.66 8.28
N ARG A 216 -0.18 -6.15 9.53
CA ARG A 216 -1.39 -6.05 10.36
C ARG A 216 -1.34 -4.87 11.35
N MET A 217 -2.20 -3.87 11.14
CA MET A 217 -2.55 -2.92 12.21
C MET A 217 -3.51 -3.59 13.23
N LEU A 218 -3.11 -3.59 14.49
CA LEU A 218 -3.86 -4.21 15.61
C LEU A 218 -5.11 -3.43 16.03
N SER A 219 -5.24 -2.16 15.65
CA SER A 219 -6.39 -1.30 15.93
C SER A 219 -7.55 -1.47 14.94
N ALA A 220 -7.47 -2.43 14.02
CA ALA A 220 -8.49 -2.67 13.01
C ALA A 220 -9.80 -3.21 13.61
N ASP A 221 -10.91 -2.52 13.34
CA ASP A 221 -12.26 -2.97 13.70
C ASP A 221 -13.13 -3.11 12.43
N PRO A 222 -13.36 -4.34 11.95
CA PRO A 222 -14.23 -4.59 10.80
C PRO A 222 -15.67 -4.08 10.99
N SER A 223 -16.16 -3.85 12.21
CA SER A 223 -17.51 -3.32 12.45
C SER A 223 -17.65 -1.84 12.03
N LYS A 224 -16.54 -1.09 11.99
CA LYS A 224 -16.50 0.33 11.59
C LYS A 224 -16.43 0.51 10.06
N VAL A 225 -16.03 -0.52 9.33
CA VAL A 225 -16.02 -0.51 7.86
C VAL A 225 -17.46 -0.69 7.34
N SER A 226 -17.97 0.30 6.60
CA SER A 226 -19.37 0.27 6.16
C SER A 226 -19.69 -0.91 5.23
N ILE A 227 -20.93 -1.40 5.26
CA ILE A 227 -21.40 -2.46 4.35
C ILE A 227 -21.20 -2.07 2.87
N ARG A 228 -21.22 -0.76 2.56
CA ARG A 228 -20.92 -0.23 1.22
C ARG A 228 -19.44 -0.40 0.88
N ALA A 229 -18.53 -0.12 1.81
CA ALA A 229 -17.10 -0.33 1.63
C ALA A 229 -16.77 -1.82 1.45
N LYS A 230 -17.32 -2.70 2.30
CA LYS A 230 -17.13 -4.15 2.20
C LYS A 230 -17.66 -4.71 0.86
N LYS A 231 -18.85 -4.29 0.41
CA LYS A 231 -19.40 -4.66 -0.91
C LYS A 231 -18.57 -4.17 -2.10
N ARG A 232 -17.83 -3.06 -1.97
CA ARG A 232 -16.88 -2.60 -2.99
C ARG A 232 -15.54 -3.36 -2.95
N GLY A 233 -15.08 -3.71 -1.76
CA GLY A 233 -13.81 -4.41 -1.54
C GLY A 233 -13.84 -5.90 -1.85
N LEU A 234 -14.87 -6.62 -1.41
CA LEU A 234 -14.98 -8.09 -1.53
C LEU A 234 -14.63 -8.63 -2.94
N PRO A 235 -15.16 -8.10 -4.06
CA PRO A 235 -14.79 -8.59 -5.39
C PRO A 235 -13.39 -8.16 -5.84
N GLN A 236 -12.74 -7.18 -5.20
CA GLN A 236 -11.49 -6.54 -5.64
C GLN A 236 -10.24 -7.02 -4.90
N MET A 237 -10.33 -8.04 -4.05
CA MET A 237 -9.18 -8.60 -3.34
C MET A 237 -8.31 -9.45 -4.28
N GLY A 238 -6.98 -9.30 -4.21
CA GLY A 238 -6.07 -9.89 -5.20
C GLY A 238 -6.20 -9.23 -6.58
N THR A 239 -6.51 -7.93 -6.66
CA THR A 239 -6.57 -7.16 -7.91
C THR A 239 -5.64 -5.96 -7.88
N LEU A 240 -4.98 -5.69 -9.00
CA LEU A 240 -3.97 -4.63 -9.08
C LEU A 240 -4.63 -3.25 -9.07
N GLY A 241 -5.55 -3.04 -10.02
CA GLY A 241 -6.36 -1.83 -10.15
C GLY A 241 -6.13 -1.02 -11.42
N ALA A 242 -6.15 0.30 -11.25
CA ALA A 242 -6.08 1.30 -12.31
C ALA A 242 -5.61 2.65 -11.73
N GLY A 243 -5.19 3.57 -12.59
CA GLY A 243 -4.38 4.72 -12.18
C GLY A 243 -2.90 4.30 -12.14
N ASN A 244 -2.13 4.85 -11.20
CA ASN A 244 -0.71 4.58 -11.02
C ASN A 244 -0.40 3.23 -10.30
N HIS A 245 -1.28 2.22 -10.45
CA HIS A 245 -1.10 0.89 -9.89
C HIS A 245 -0.52 -0.05 -10.96
N TYR A 246 0.62 -0.66 -10.69
CA TYR A 246 1.39 -1.46 -11.63
C TYR A 246 2.01 -2.69 -10.96
N CYS A 247 2.25 -3.73 -11.76
CA CYS A 247 3.07 -4.89 -11.40
C CYS A 247 4.14 -4.99 -12.48
N GLU A 248 5.40 -4.97 -12.09
CA GLU A 248 6.49 -4.56 -12.98
C GLU A 248 7.73 -5.41 -12.72
N VAL A 249 8.26 -6.01 -13.79
CA VAL A 249 9.53 -6.74 -13.76
C VAL A 249 10.65 -5.74 -14.03
N GLN A 250 11.62 -5.69 -13.13
CA GLN A 250 12.70 -4.70 -13.10
C GLN A 250 14.06 -5.40 -13.01
N VAL A 251 15.11 -4.75 -13.50
CA VAL A 251 16.50 -5.18 -13.27
C VAL A 251 17.20 -4.19 -12.35
N VAL A 252 17.95 -4.71 -11.38
CA VAL A 252 18.85 -3.90 -10.53
C VAL A 252 20.02 -3.42 -11.39
N ASP A 253 20.02 -2.15 -11.80
CA ASP A 253 21.14 -1.60 -12.57
C ASP A 253 22.22 -1.06 -11.62
N GLU A 254 21.95 0.00 -10.86
CA GLU A 254 22.98 0.61 -10.00
C GLU A 254 22.86 0.22 -8.53
N VAL A 255 24.01 0.11 -7.86
CA VAL A 255 24.14 -0.25 -6.44
C VAL A 255 25.02 0.79 -5.75
N PHE A 256 24.44 1.55 -4.83
CA PHE A 256 25.07 2.69 -4.16
C PHE A 256 25.57 2.34 -2.75
N ASP A 257 24.87 1.45 -2.04
CA ASP A 257 25.36 0.83 -0.78
C ASP A 257 25.38 -0.70 -0.91
N ALA A 258 26.59 -1.24 -1.10
CA ALA A 258 26.82 -2.68 -1.21
C ALA A 258 26.51 -3.47 0.09
N PHE A 259 26.44 -2.83 1.26
CA PHE A 259 26.12 -3.50 2.52
C PHE A 259 24.60 -3.63 2.71
N GLY A 260 23.85 -2.52 2.58
CA GLY A 260 22.39 -2.51 2.51
C GLY A 260 21.86 -3.44 1.41
N ALA A 261 22.49 -3.40 0.24
CA ALA A 261 22.22 -4.28 -0.89
C ALA A 261 22.27 -5.77 -0.51
N LYS A 262 23.44 -6.21 -0.03
CA LYS A 262 23.67 -7.60 0.36
C LYS A 262 22.79 -8.04 1.53
N LYS A 263 22.38 -7.12 2.40
CA LYS A 263 21.43 -7.40 3.50
C LYS A 263 20.00 -7.58 3.02
N MET A 264 19.59 -6.92 1.94
CA MET A 264 18.29 -7.12 1.28
C MET A 264 18.28 -8.31 0.31
N GLY A 265 19.41 -8.99 0.09
CA GLY A 265 19.53 -10.07 -0.89
C GLY A 265 19.50 -9.58 -2.34
N LEU A 266 19.96 -8.34 -2.56
CA LEU A 266 19.88 -7.64 -3.83
C LEU A 266 21.28 -7.36 -4.45
N GLU A 267 21.44 -7.61 -5.75
CA GLU A 267 22.72 -7.52 -6.51
C GLU A 267 22.53 -6.95 -7.93
N LYS A 268 23.56 -6.34 -8.54
CA LYS A 268 23.50 -5.82 -9.93
C LYS A 268 23.21 -6.92 -10.96
N GLY A 269 22.30 -6.64 -11.89
CA GLY A 269 21.86 -7.54 -12.96
C GLY A 269 20.78 -8.54 -12.56
N GLN A 270 20.33 -8.51 -11.30
CA GLN A 270 19.28 -9.37 -10.76
C GLN A 270 17.89 -8.88 -11.13
N VAL A 271 16.97 -9.80 -11.40
CA VAL A 271 15.57 -9.51 -11.69
C VAL A 271 14.76 -9.40 -10.38
N CYS A 272 13.97 -8.35 -10.29
CA CYS A 272 13.03 -8.07 -9.20
C CYS A 272 11.62 -7.85 -9.74
N VAL A 273 10.60 -7.93 -8.88
CA VAL A 273 9.21 -7.58 -9.22
C VAL A 273 8.65 -6.57 -8.24
N MET A 274 8.28 -5.39 -8.73
CA MET A 274 7.64 -4.34 -7.94
C MET A 274 6.11 -4.38 -8.12
N ILE A 275 5.38 -4.38 -7.00
CA ILE A 275 3.92 -4.45 -6.93
C ILE A 275 3.42 -3.17 -6.24
N HIS A 276 2.83 -2.25 -6.99
CA HIS A 276 2.18 -1.05 -6.47
C HIS A 276 0.66 -1.25 -6.47
N SER A 277 0.07 -1.39 -5.27
CA SER A 277 -1.39 -1.41 -5.09
C SER A 277 -1.81 -1.05 -3.65
N GLY A 278 -3.10 -0.89 -3.42
CA GLY A 278 -3.69 -0.43 -2.16
C GLY A 278 -5.00 -1.13 -1.78
N SER A 279 -5.77 -0.48 -0.91
CA SER A 279 -7.08 -0.89 -0.39
C SER A 279 -8.22 -0.92 -1.40
N ARG A 280 -7.98 -0.50 -2.65
CA ARG A 280 -8.95 -0.57 -3.76
C ARG A 280 -10.23 0.23 -3.45
N GLY A 281 -11.39 -0.26 -3.92
CA GLY A 281 -12.68 0.36 -3.66
C GLY A 281 -13.13 0.36 -2.20
N LEU A 282 -12.46 -0.38 -1.30
CA LEU A 282 -12.79 -0.45 0.12
C LEU A 282 -12.31 0.80 0.86
N GLY A 283 -11.01 1.08 0.86
CA GLY A 283 -10.47 2.25 1.57
C GLY A 283 -10.96 3.57 0.98
N HIS A 284 -11.15 3.65 -0.35
CA HIS A 284 -11.79 4.81 -0.97
C HIS A 284 -13.18 5.06 -0.36
N GLN A 285 -13.97 4.01 -0.12
CA GLN A 285 -15.28 4.17 0.51
C GLN A 285 -15.16 4.52 1.99
N VAL A 286 -14.24 3.91 2.75
CA VAL A 286 -13.95 4.28 4.14
C VAL A 286 -13.59 5.76 4.27
N ALA A 287 -12.69 6.27 3.43
CA ALA A 287 -12.34 7.69 3.38
C ALA A 287 -13.54 8.58 3.02
N THR A 288 -14.38 8.15 2.07
CA THR A 288 -15.60 8.88 1.67
C THR A 288 -16.63 8.95 2.81
N ASP A 289 -16.87 7.83 3.48
CA ASP A 289 -17.83 7.73 4.59
C ASP A 289 -17.32 8.53 5.81
N ALA A 290 -16.01 8.51 6.07
CA ALA A 290 -15.37 9.28 7.12
C ALA A 290 -15.43 10.80 6.89
N LEU A 291 -15.25 11.29 5.65
CA LEU A 291 -15.38 12.72 5.34
C LEU A 291 -16.77 13.25 5.71
N VAL A 292 -17.85 12.51 5.39
CA VAL A 292 -19.23 12.89 5.75
C VAL A 292 -19.45 12.89 7.28
N ALA A 293 -18.87 11.91 7.99
CA ALA A 293 -18.92 11.87 9.45
C ALA A 293 -18.17 13.07 10.08
N MET A 294 -17.02 13.46 9.50
CA MET A 294 -16.20 14.55 9.99
C MET A 294 -16.77 15.93 9.67
N GLU A 295 -17.38 16.15 8.51
CA GLU A 295 -18.17 17.38 8.24
C GLU A 295 -19.23 17.62 9.33
N THR A 296 -19.80 16.54 9.88
CA THR A 296 -20.75 16.60 11.01
C THR A 296 -20.04 16.81 12.35
N SER A 297 -18.91 16.14 12.61
CA SER A 297 -18.13 16.28 13.86
C SER A 297 -17.49 17.68 14.01
N MET A 298 -17.07 18.30 12.91
CA MET A 298 -16.56 19.67 12.85
C MET A 298 -17.59 20.69 13.33
N GLN A 299 -18.85 20.56 12.89
CA GLN A 299 -19.94 21.44 13.32
C GLN A 299 -20.21 21.36 14.82
N LYS A 300 -20.20 20.13 15.39
CA LYS A 300 -20.30 19.90 16.85
C LYS A 300 -19.11 20.47 17.62
N SER A 301 -17.90 20.37 17.05
CA SER A 301 -16.64 20.72 17.71
C SER A 301 -16.20 22.16 17.48
N HIS A 302 -16.94 22.93 16.67
CA HIS A 302 -16.61 24.27 16.18
C HIS A 302 -15.24 24.38 15.45
N ILE A 303 -14.76 23.27 14.88
CA ILE A 303 -13.52 23.24 14.09
C ILE A 303 -13.84 23.76 12.69
N ASN A 304 -13.33 24.95 12.38
CA ASN A 304 -13.53 25.65 11.11
C ASN A 304 -12.20 25.73 10.34
N PRO A 305 -11.81 24.69 9.58
CA PRO A 305 -10.59 24.71 8.77
C PRO A 305 -10.74 25.71 7.62
N ILE A 306 -9.62 26.27 7.16
CA ILE A 306 -9.62 27.26 6.07
C ILE A 306 -10.05 26.68 4.71
N ASP A 307 -9.92 25.37 4.53
CA ASP A 307 -10.41 24.63 3.37
C ASP A 307 -11.33 23.49 3.84
N LYS A 308 -12.49 23.32 3.19
CA LYS A 308 -13.43 22.23 3.46
C LYS A 308 -12.82 20.85 3.20
N GLN A 309 -11.84 20.75 2.31
CA GLN A 309 -11.13 19.51 2.01
C GLN A 309 -10.21 19.05 3.17
N LEU A 310 -9.94 19.91 4.16
CA LEU A 310 -9.29 19.56 5.42
C LEU A 310 -10.30 19.11 6.49
N ALA A 311 -11.35 18.39 6.07
CA ALA A 311 -12.31 17.81 7.00
C ALA A 311 -11.61 16.84 7.97
N CYS A 312 -11.91 16.98 9.26
CA CYS A 312 -11.17 16.34 10.34
C CYS A 312 -12.04 16.19 11.61
N ALA A 313 -11.63 15.29 12.52
CA ALA A 313 -12.19 15.18 13.86
C ALA A 313 -11.06 15.14 14.89
N ARG A 314 -11.34 15.50 16.15
CA ARG A 314 -10.38 15.29 17.26
C ARG A 314 -10.03 13.80 17.34
N ILE A 315 -8.76 13.45 17.52
CA ILE A 315 -8.28 12.06 17.60
C ILE A 315 -9.06 11.27 18.67
N GLN A 316 -9.39 11.92 19.78
CA GLN A 316 -10.08 11.32 20.92
C GLN A 316 -11.63 11.36 20.79
N SER A 317 -12.21 11.87 19.69
CA SER A 317 -13.67 11.80 19.46
C SER A 317 -14.09 10.41 18.97
N GLN A 318 -15.37 10.07 19.12
CA GLN A 318 -15.93 8.84 18.58
C GLN A 318 -15.73 8.75 17.05
N GLU A 319 -15.95 9.84 16.32
CA GLU A 319 -15.76 9.85 14.86
C GLU A 319 -14.27 9.74 14.47
N GLY A 320 -13.36 10.27 15.29
CA GLY A 320 -11.91 10.12 15.10
C GLY A 320 -11.44 8.68 15.32
N GLN A 321 -11.85 8.05 16.41
CA GLN A 321 -11.53 6.65 16.73
C GLN A 321 -12.17 5.66 15.75
N ASP A 322 -13.44 5.87 15.38
CA ASP A 322 -14.13 5.02 14.40
C ASP A 322 -13.44 5.09 13.02
N TYR A 323 -12.98 6.28 12.60
CA TYR A 323 -12.19 6.40 11.37
C TYR A 323 -10.84 5.70 11.50
N LEU A 324 -10.09 5.88 12.59
CA LEU A 324 -8.78 5.24 12.77
C LEU A 324 -8.88 3.70 12.73
N ALA A 325 -9.93 3.14 13.33
CA ALA A 325 -10.16 1.69 13.33
C ALA A 325 -10.64 1.16 11.96
N ALA A 326 -11.48 1.92 11.25
CA ALA A 326 -11.88 1.58 9.87
C ALA A 326 -10.72 1.75 8.86
N MET A 327 -9.84 2.72 9.08
CA MET A 327 -8.61 2.94 8.31
C MET A 327 -7.62 1.80 8.54
N ALA A 328 -7.42 1.36 9.78
CA ALA A 328 -6.59 0.19 10.09
C ALA A 328 -7.12 -1.09 9.43
N ALA A 329 -8.44 -1.30 9.43
CA ALA A 329 -9.06 -2.40 8.69
C ALA A 329 -8.85 -2.28 7.16
N ALA A 330 -8.97 -1.07 6.58
CA ALA A 330 -8.65 -0.83 5.18
C ALA A 330 -7.16 -1.01 4.85
N ALA A 331 -6.26 -0.72 5.80
CA ALA A 331 -4.83 -0.98 5.67
C ALA A 331 -4.53 -2.49 5.65
N ASN A 332 -5.18 -3.27 6.53
CA ASN A 332 -5.11 -4.73 6.53
C ASN A 332 -5.59 -5.32 5.19
N PHE A 333 -6.69 -4.80 4.61
CA PHE A 333 -7.14 -5.20 3.28
C PHE A 333 -6.08 -4.96 2.18
N ALA A 334 -5.33 -3.86 2.25
CA ALA A 334 -4.29 -3.54 1.27
C ALA A 334 -3.06 -4.46 1.36
N TRP A 335 -2.61 -4.82 2.57
CA TRP A 335 -1.55 -5.82 2.76
C TRP A 335 -2.00 -7.21 2.31
N VAL A 336 -3.25 -7.60 2.59
CA VAL A 336 -3.85 -8.82 2.03
C VAL A 336 -3.88 -8.75 0.50
N ASN A 337 -4.21 -7.61 -0.09
CA ASN A 337 -4.23 -7.42 -1.54
C ASN A 337 -2.82 -7.53 -2.17
N ARG A 338 -1.78 -6.90 -1.60
CA ARG A 338 -0.40 -7.00 -2.09
C ARG A 338 0.19 -8.40 -1.92
N GLY A 339 -0.09 -9.08 -0.81
CA GLY A 339 0.32 -10.48 -0.61
C GLY A 339 -0.41 -11.44 -1.57
N ALA A 340 -1.72 -11.25 -1.79
CA ALA A 340 -2.49 -11.98 -2.79
C ALA A 340 -1.92 -11.80 -4.22
N ILE A 341 -1.49 -10.59 -4.59
CA ILE A 341 -0.81 -10.35 -5.86
C ILE A 341 0.59 -11.01 -5.88
N SER A 342 1.32 -11.04 -4.75
CA SER A 342 2.62 -11.71 -4.64
C SER A 342 2.52 -13.20 -4.97
N PHE A 343 1.47 -13.88 -4.49
CA PHE A 343 1.17 -15.27 -4.85
C PHE A 343 0.91 -15.42 -6.36
N LEU A 344 0.11 -14.54 -6.96
CA LEU A 344 -0.19 -14.59 -8.40
C LEU A 344 1.05 -14.30 -9.28
N VAL A 345 1.97 -13.44 -8.82
CA VAL A 345 3.28 -13.23 -9.45
C VAL A 345 4.13 -14.50 -9.39
N ARG A 346 4.25 -15.13 -8.22
CA ARG A 346 5.00 -16.39 -8.03
C ARG A 346 4.49 -17.50 -8.96
N GLU A 347 3.17 -17.67 -9.06
CA GLU A 347 2.56 -18.64 -9.97
C GLU A 347 2.82 -18.34 -11.47
N ALA A 348 2.78 -17.06 -11.87
CA ALA A 348 3.06 -16.65 -13.25
C ALA A 348 4.53 -16.91 -13.64
N PHE A 349 5.47 -16.58 -12.76
CA PHE A 349 6.90 -16.90 -12.94
C PHE A 349 7.13 -18.41 -13.01
N ALA A 350 6.55 -19.19 -12.09
CA ALA A 350 6.70 -20.64 -12.06
C ALA A 350 6.17 -21.31 -13.35
N LYS A 351 5.02 -20.85 -13.88
CA LYS A 351 4.46 -21.32 -15.16
C LYS A 351 5.41 -21.06 -16.34
N VAL A 352 5.98 -19.86 -16.45
CA VAL A 352 6.78 -19.44 -17.61
C VAL A 352 8.21 -19.96 -17.55
N LEU A 353 8.78 -20.11 -16.35
CA LEU A 353 10.16 -20.57 -16.17
C LEU A 353 10.27 -22.09 -15.98
N GLY A 354 9.22 -22.76 -15.48
CA GLY A 354 9.19 -24.21 -15.28
C GLY A 354 9.88 -24.69 -13.99
N ALA A 355 10.15 -23.77 -13.06
CA ALA A 355 10.74 -24.00 -11.75
C ALA A 355 9.76 -23.54 -10.65
N SER A 356 9.90 -24.01 -9.40
CA SER A 356 9.03 -23.52 -8.33
C SER A 356 9.42 -22.11 -7.88
N PRO A 357 8.54 -21.34 -7.22
CA PRO A 357 8.90 -20.01 -6.70
C PRO A 357 10.00 -20.04 -5.63
N ASP A 358 10.24 -21.21 -5.00
CA ASP A 358 11.31 -21.47 -4.04
C ASP A 358 12.65 -21.68 -4.78
N ASP A 359 12.67 -22.48 -5.85
CA ASP A 359 13.83 -22.62 -6.76
C ASP A 359 14.21 -21.28 -7.41
N LEU A 360 13.26 -20.36 -7.55
CA LEU A 360 13.40 -19.01 -8.10
C LEU A 360 13.71 -17.93 -7.03
N ASP A 361 13.84 -18.32 -5.76
CA ASP A 361 14.25 -17.47 -4.63
C ASP A 361 13.34 -16.23 -4.45
N MET A 362 12.03 -16.38 -4.71
CA MET A 362 11.06 -15.29 -4.88
C MET A 362 10.57 -14.62 -3.57
N HIS A 363 11.49 -14.23 -2.69
CA HIS A 363 11.18 -13.64 -1.40
C HIS A 363 10.77 -12.15 -1.48
N VAL A 364 9.94 -11.71 -0.53
CA VAL A 364 9.69 -10.28 -0.30
C VAL A 364 10.95 -9.63 0.27
N VAL A 365 11.42 -8.57 -0.37
CA VAL A 365 12.43 -7.66 0.20
C VAL A 365 11.75 -6.75 1.23
N TYR A 366 10.72 -6.01 0.80
CA TYR A 366 9.89 -5.26 1.74
C TYR A 366 8.50 -4.94 1.17
N ASP A 367 7.58 -4.56 2.06
CA ASP A 367 6.26 -4.00 1.74
C ASP A 367 6.02 -2.80 2.65
N VAL A 368 5.76 -1.63 2.05
CA VAL A 368 5.64 -0.35 2.76
C VAL A 368 4.46 0.49 2.27
N SER A 369 3.80 1.17 3.19
CA SER A 369 2.68 2.07 2.94
C SER A 369 3.14 3.51 2.65
N HIS A 370 2.39 4.23 1.79
CA HIS A 370 2.60 5.66 1.57
C HIS A 370 1.34 6.55 1.70
N ASN A 371 0.18 5.96 2.00
CA ASN A 371 -1.09 6.64 2.31
C ASN A 371 -1.66 6.14 3.64
N ILE A 372 -1.22 6.67 4.78
CA ILE A 372 -1.57 6.13 6.10
C ILE A 372 -1.46 7.18 7.21
N ALA A 373 -2.19 6.99 8.32
CA ALA A 373 -1.89 7.66 9.58
C ALA A 373 -1.47 6.62 10.63
N LYS A 374 -0.43 6.92 11.42
CA LYS A 374 0.12 5.99 12.43
C LYS A 374 0.41 6.67 13.76
N HIS A 375 0.13 5.97 14.85
CA HIS A 375 0.61 6.33 16.17
C HIS A 375 2.07 5.91 16.31
N GLU A 376 2.96 6.88 16.49
CA GLU A 376 4.40 6.69 16.57
C GLU A 376 4.99 7.53 17.70
N GLU A 377 6.08 7.07 18.31
CA GLU A 377 6.79 7.82 19.35
C GLU A 377 7.96 8.59 18.74
N HIS A 378 7.94 9.91 18.90
CA HIS A 378 8.96 10.82 18.35
C HIS A 378 9.44 11.80 19.43
N PHE A 379 10.67 12.28 19.31
CA PHE A 379 11.21 13.31 20.20
C PHE A 379 10.72 14.70 19.76
N VAL A 380 10.02 15.40 20.66
CA VAL A 380 9.52 16.76 20.45
C VAL A 380 9.96 17.62 21.63
N ASN A 381 10.72 18.69 21.35
CA ASN A 381 11.27 19.61 22.36
C ASN A 381 12.07 18.92 23.50
N GLY A 382 12.70 17.78 23.20
CA GLY A 382 13.47 16.97 24.16
C GLY A 382 12.67 15.89 24.90
N GLU A 383 11.34 15.85 24.77
CA GLU A 383 10.49 14.80 25.36
C GLU A 383 10.04 13.77 24.32
N VAL A 384 9.85 12.52 24.74
CA VAL A 384 9.15 11.52 23.90
C VAL A 384 7.66 11.79 23.93
N GLN A 385 7.08 12.00 22.74
CA GLN A 385 5.65 12.24 22.56
C GLN A 385 5.06 11.24 21.56
N SER A 386 3.88 10.70 21.89
CA SER A 386 3.09 9.90 20.96
C SER A 386 2.36 10.84 20.00
N LEU A 387 2.67 10.72 18.72
CA LEU A 387 2.14 11.52 17.62
C LEU A 387 1.33 10.65 16.67
N LEU A 388 0.25 11.20 16.11
CA LEU A 388 -0.44 10.63 14.96
C LEU A 388 0.16 11.24 13.69
N VAL A 389 1.14 10.55 13.11
CA VAL A 389 1.83 10.97 11.88
C VAL A 389 0.97 10.59 10.68
N HIS A 390 0.45 11.60 9.98
CA HIS A 390 -0.24 11.46 8.70
C HIS A 390 0.79 11.51 7.57
N ARG A 391 0.69 10.56 6.64
CA ARG A 391 1.52 10.43 5.45
C ARG A 391 0.64 10.18 4.24
N LYS A 392 0.77 11.01 3.19
CA LYS A 392 -0.01 10.91 1.96
C LYS A 392 0.89 11.15 0.75
N GLY A 393 1.12 10.10 -0.03
CA GLY A 393 2.26 10.05 -0.94
C GLY A 393 3.59 10.22 -0.20
N ALA A 394 3.75 9.60 0.97
CA ALA A 394 4.96 9.71 1.77
C ALA A 394 5.25 8.38 2.50
N THR A 395 6.45 7.85 2.34
CA THR A 395 6.84 6.51 2.82
C THR A 395 7.49 6.60 4.19
N ARG A 396 7.21 5.66 5.11
CA ARG A 396 7.96 5.59 6.38
C ARG A 396 9.37 5.04 6.15
N ALA A 397 10.35 5.66 6.79
CA ALA A 397 11.77 5.35 6.65
C ALA A 397 12.48 5.49 8.03
N LEU A 398 12.27 4.50 8.91
CA LEU A 398 12.88 4.43 10.25
C LEU A 398 14.40 4.15 10.19
N PRO A 399 15.20 4.70 11.13
CA PRO A 399 16.67 4.55 11.15
C PRO A 399 17.14 3.16 11.57
N PRO A 400 18.44 2.81 11.36
CA PRO A 400 19.05 1.64 11.97
C PRO A 400 18.75 1.53 13.48
N HIS A 401 18.72 0.31 13.99
CA HIS A 401 18.43 -0.04 15.39
C HIS A 401 17.03 0.33 15.91
N HIS A 402 16.12 0.87 15.08
CA HIS A 402 14.76 1.19 15.52
C HIS A 402 13.92 -0.10 15.76
N PRO A 403 13.23 -0.25 16.91
CA PRO A 403 12.62 -1.52 17.32
C PRO A 403 11.44 -2.01 16.47
N LEU A 404 10.87 -1.16 15.62
CA LEU A 404 9.81 -1.53 14.66
C LEU A 404 10.32 -2.06 13.31
N ILE A 405 11.64 -2.19 13.13
CA ILE A 405 12.25 -2.72 11.90
C ILE A 405 12.49 -4.23 12.03
N PRO A 406 12.29 -5.03 10.97
CA PRO A 406 12.58 -6.47 11.01
C PRO A 406 14.04 -6.77 11.37
N CYS A 407 14.28 -7.90 12.03
CA CYS A 407 15.62 -8.29 12.52
C CYS A 407 16.70 -8.24 11.42
N ALA A 408 16.35 -8.65 10.19
CA ALA A 408 17.23 -8.60 9.01
C ALA A 408 17.81 -7.21 8.71
N TYR A 409 17.03 -6.14 8.97
CA TYR A 409 17.35 -4.77 8.55
C TYR A 409 17.74 -3.84 9.72
N GLN A 410 17.85 -4.36 10.93
CA GLN A 410 18.26 -3.62 12.13
C GLN A 410 19.62 -2.89 11.98
N LEU A 411 20.52 -3.34 11.10
CA LEU A 411 21.82 -2.70 10.86
C LEU A 411 21.82 -1.65 9.73
N ILE A 412 20.74 -1.55 8.95
CA ILE A 412 20.69 -0.74 7.71
C ILE A 412 19.56 0.30 7.71
N GLY A 413 18.54 0.13 8.56
CA GLY A 413 17.34 0.98 8.57
C GLY A 413 16.19 0.36 7.79
N GLN A 414 15.03 1.02 7.77
CA GLN A 414 13.84 0.53 7.08
C GLN A 414 14.00 0.75 5.56
N PRO A 415 13.83 -0.28 4.71
CA PRO A 415 13.74 -0.08 3.27
C PRO A 415 12.51 0.77 2.92
N ALA A 416 12.73 1.83 2.14
CA ALA A 416 11.68 2.64 1.55
C ALA A 416 11.68 2.45 0.03
N LEU A 417 10.54 2.00 -0.51
CA LEU A 417 10.39 1.63 -1.91
C LEU A 417 9.75 2.79 -2.69
N ILE A 418 10.50 3.34 -3.63
CA ILE A 418 10.16 4.57 -4.35
C ILE A 418 9.77 4.22 -5.79
N GLY A 419 8.48 4.38 -6.11
CA GLY A 419 7.95 4.04 -7.42
C GLY A 419 8.28 5.08 -8.49
N GLY A 420 8.86 4.63 -9.60
CA GLY A 420 9.00 5.43 -10.81
C GLY A 420 7.68 5.61 -11.56
N THR A 421 7.76 5.48 -12.88
CA THR A 421 6.64 5.48 -13.83
C THR A 421 6.87 4.41 -14.88
N MET A 422 5.89 4.14 -15.76
CA MET A 422 6.22 3.49 -17.03
C MET A 422 7.33 4.29 -17.74
N GLY A 423 8.38 3.61 -18.19
CA GLY A 423 9.55 4.20 -18.85
C GLY A 423 10.57 4.91 -17.94
N THR A 424 10.50 4.83 -16.60
CA THR A 424 11.54 5.38 -15.71
C THR A 424 11.99 4.38 -14.65
N CYS A 425 13.05 4.72 -13.91
CA CYS A 425 13.57 3.89 -12.82
C CYS A 425 12.76 4.01 -11.53
N SER A 426 12.79 2.96 -10.72
CA SER A 426 12.37 2.97 -9.31
C SER A 426 13.60 2.90 -8.41
N TYR A 427 13.48 3.28 -7.13
CA TYR A 427 14.60 3.27 -6.19
C TYR A 427 14.25 2.52 -4.91
N VAL A 428 15.28 1.98 -4.26
CA VAL A 428 15.21 1.50 -2.88
C VAL A 428 16.11 2.39 -2.03
N LEU A 429 15.52 3.04 -1.02
CA LEU A 429 16.22 3.89 -0.06
C LEU A 429 16.24 3.23 1.33
N LEU A 430 17.04 3.76 2.25
CA LEU A 430 17.05 3.33 3.66
C LEU A 430 16.73 4.50 4.61
N GLY A 431 15.97 4.23 5.67
CA GLY A 431 15.69 5.21 6.71
C GLY A 431 16.91 5.60 7.55
N THR A 432 16.92 6.84 8.04
CA THR A 432 18.12 7.46 8.66
C THR A 432 17.80 8.29 9.90
N GLU A 433 18.83 8.51 10.72
CA GLU A 433 18.76 9.32 11.95
C GLU A 433 18.36 10.79 11.69
N LYS A 434 18.71 11.33 10.52
CA LYS A 434 18.29 12.69 10.13
C LYS A 434 16.82 12.70 9.69
N GLY A 435 16.39 11.70 8.92
CA GLY A 435 14.97 11.52 8.56
C GLY A 435 14.07 11.32 9.79
N LEU A 436 14.51 10.58 10.81
CA LEU A 436 13.77 10.48 12.08
C LEU A 436 13.47 11.85 12.69
N LYS A 437 14.48 12.73 12.74
CA LYS A 437 14.43 14.03 13.43
C LYS A 437 13.76 15.13 12.61
N GLU A 438 13.94 15.13 11.29
CA GLU A 438 13.52 16.23 10.42
C GLU A 438 12.23 15.97 9.66
N THR A 439 11.87 14.71 9.38
CA THR A 439 10.69 14.34 8.58
C THR A 439 9.75 13.36 9.28
N TRP A 440 9.88 13.19 10.61
CA TRP A 440 9.14 12.18 11.38
C TRP A 440 9.35 10.76 10.82
N ALA A 441 10.60 10.42 10.51
CA ALA A 441 11.00 9.19 9.81
C ALA A 441 10.22 8.98 8.51
N SER A 442 10.21 9.97 7.61
CA SER A 442 9.49 9.90 6.33
C SER A 442 10.36 10.29 5.14
N THR A 443 10.10 9.69 3.99
CA THR A 443 10.71 10.04 2.69
C THR A 443 9.63 10.06 1.60
N CYS A 444 10.00 10.40 0.36
CA CYS A 444 9.13 10.36 -0.82
C CYS A 444 8.49 8.97 -1.04
N HIS A 445 7.54 8.88 -1.97
CA HIS A 445 6.89 7.62 -2.36
C HIS A 445 7.09 7.24 -3.83
N GLY A 446 7.49 8.21 -4.67
CA GLY A 446 7.71 8.00 -6.09
C GLY A 446 7.98 9.31 -6.81
N ALA A 447 7.87 9.32 -8.13
CA ALA A 447 8.09 10.53 -8.94
C ALA A 447 7.18 11.72 -8.54
N GLY A 448 5.89 11.47 -8.29
CA GLY A 448 4.89 12.52 -8.13
C GLY A 448 4.53 13.24 -9.44
N ARG A 449 3.28 13.73 -9.55
CA ARG A 449 2.78 14.24 -10.84
C ARG A 449 3.23 15.67 -11.11
N ALA A 450 3.73 15.91 -12.34
CA ALA A 450 3.97 17.25 -12.87
C ALA A 450 2.77 17.77 -13.68
N LYS A 451 1.90 16.88 -14.19
CA LYS A 451 0.72 17.23 -14.99
C LYS A 451 -0.53 16.50 -14.50
N SER A 452 -1.66 17.19 -14.50
CA SER A 452 -2.96 16.58 -14.23
C SER A 452 -3.31 15.52 -15.29
N ARG A 453 -4.09 14.49 -14.92
CA ARG A 453 -4.54 13.44 -15.87
C ARG A 453 -5.25 14.03 -17.10
N ASN A 454 -6.07 15.08 -16.91
CA ASN A 454 -6.74 15.76 -18.01
C ASN A 454 -5.77 16.52 -18.94
N ALA A 455 -4.72 17.16 -18.40
CA ALA A 455 -3.69 17.77 -19.22
C ALA A 455 -2.93 16.72 -20.04
N SER A 456 -2.52 15.62 -19.37
CA SER A 456 -1.77 14.51 -19.98
C SER A 456 -2.52 13.93 -21.20
N ARG A 457 -3.79 13.55 -21.01
CA ARG A 457 -4.70 13.04 -22.07
C ARG A 457 -4.91 13.99 -23.25
N ASN A 458 -4.80 15.30 -23.02
CA ASN A 458 -4.99 16.32 -24.05
C ASN A 458 -3.68 16.64 -24.80
N THR A 459 -2.54 16.12 -24.35
CA THR A 459 -1.20 16.43 -24.90
C THR A 459 -0.39 15.21 -25.35
N LEU A 460 -0.73 14.00 -24.89
CA LEU A 460 0.01 12.76 -25.16
C LEU A 460 -0.88 11.76 -25.91
N SER A 461 -0.39 11.23 -27.04
CA SER A 461 -1.04 10.15 -27.78
C SER A 461 -0.69 8.79 -27.17
N PHE A 462 -1.65 7.86 -27.16
CA PHE A 462 -1.40 6.45 -26.83
C PHE A 462 -0.31 5.84 -27.72
N GLU A 463 -0.37 6.12 -29.03
CA GLU A 463 0.52 5.53 -30.04
C GLU A 463 1.97 6.04 -29.89
N ASP A 464 2.16 7.30 -29.50
CA ASP A 464 3.50 7.86 -29.24
C ASP A 464 4.11 7.33 -27.93
N VAL A 465 3.30 7.11 -26.89
CA VAL A 465 3.80 6.53 -25.62
C VAL A 465 4.13 5.05 -25.80
N MET A 466 3.28 4.28 -26.49
CA MET A 466 3.58 2.89 -26.83
C MET A 466 4.87 2.78 -27.65
N ARG A 467 5.01 3.58 -28.72
CA ARG A 467 6.21 3.56 -29.56
C ARG A 467 7.47 3.92 -28.78
N ARG A 468 7.42 4.88 -27.84
CA ARG A 468 8.56 5.20 -26.95
C ARG A 468 8.92 4.03 -26.04
N LEU A 469 7.93 3.34 -25.47
CA LEU A 469 8.18 2.16 -24.63
C LEU A 469 8.72 0.97 -25.45
N GLU A 470 8.31 0.83 -26.71
CA GLU A 470 8.84 -0.16 -27.67
C GLU A 470 10.27 0.20 -28.14
N GLU A 471 10.57 1.47 -28.42
CA GLU A 471 11.92 2.00 -28.65
C GLU A 471 12.81 1.71 -27.43
N MET A 472 12.25 1.83 -26.22
CA MET A 472 12.85 1.43 -24.94
C MET A 472 12.71 -0.06 -24.62
N ARG A 473 12.15 -0.92 -25.48
CA ARG A 473 12.08 -2.40 -25.32
C ARG A 473 11.35 -2.93 -24.08
N ILE A 474 10.48 -2.11 -23.50
CA ILE A 474 9.66 -2.39 -22.34
C ILE A 474 8.35 -3.05 -22.80
N SER A 475 8.13 -4.32 -22.44
CA SER A 475 6.87 -4.99 -22.73
C SER A 475 5.75 -4.49 -21.82
N LEU A 476 4.73 -3.84 -22.40
CA LEU A 476 3.59 -3.32 -21.65
C LEU A 476 2.32 -4.15 -21.91
N ARG A 477 1.52 -4.38 -20.86
CA ARG A 477 0.17 -4.96 -20.93
C ARG A 477 -0.81 -4.10 -20.14
N VAL A 478 -1.90 -3.66 -20.77
CA VAL A 478 -2.82 -2.67 -20.18
C VAL A 478 -4.29 -2.97 -20.43
N ALA A 479 -5.11 -2.76 -19.39
CA ALA A 479 -6.57 -2.95 -19.45
C ALA A 479 -7.31 -1.87 -20.29
N SER A 480 -6.68 -0.71 -20.55
CA SER A 480 -7.28 0.35 -21.37
C SER A 480 -6.23 1.31 -21.94
N PRO A 481 -6.22 1.59 -23.25
CA PRO A 481 -5.33 2.58 -23.87
C PRO A 481 -5.40 3.99 -23.25
N LYS A 482 -6.55 4.37 -22.68
CA LYS A 482 -6.74 5.69 -22.04
C LYS A 482 -5.89 5.87 -20.78
N LEU A 483 -5.56 4.79 -20.08
CA LEU A 483 -4.74 4.87 -18.85
C LEU A 483 -3.26 5.13 -19.18
N VAL A 484 -2.76 4.66 -20.32
CA VAL A 484 -1.37 4.89 -20.75
C VAL A 484 -1.11 6.39 -20.92
N ALA A 485 -1.97 7.11 -21.64
CA ALA A 485 -1.84 8.57 -21.80
C ALA A 485 -2.15 9.38 -20.51
N GLU A 486 -2.74 8.75 -19.48
CA GLU A 486 -2.90 9.35 -18.15
C GLU A 486 -1.68 9.16 -17.24
N GLU A 487 -0.89 8.09 -17.45
CA GLU A 487 0.18 7.65 -16.56
C GLU A 487 1.58 7.59 -17.23
N ALA A 488 1.70 8.07 -18.46
CA ALA A 488 2.94 8.23 -19.23
C ALA A 488 4.00 9.08 -18.49
N PRO A 489 5.31 8.82 -18.68
CA PRO A 489 6.39 9.41 -17.88
C PRO A 489 6.40 10.94 -17.90
N GLU A 490 6.08 11.56 -19.04
CA GLU A 490 6.05 13.02 -19.19
C GLU A 490 4.89 13.68 -18.41
N SER A 491 4.05 12.89 -17.73
CA SER A 491 3.01 13.36 -16.79
C SER A 491 3.54 13.55 -15.36
N TYR A 492 4.73 13.03 -15.08
CA TYR A 492 5.38 13.00 -13.77
C TYR A 492 6.60 13.93 -13.74
N LYS A 493 7.15 14.11 -12.54
CA LYS A 493 8.48 14.70 -12.34
C LYS A 493 9.55 13.66 -12.71
N ASP A 494 10.80 14.11 -12.86
CA ASP A 494 11.93 13.18 -12.81
C ASP A 494 12.06 12.62 -11.38
N VAL A 495 12.02 11.29 -11.29
CA VAL A 495 12.18 10.52 -10.05
C VAL A 495 13.60 10.61 -9.49
N SER A 496 14.61 10.78 -10.34
CA SER A 496 16.01 10.93 -9.94
C SER A 496 16.18 12.24 -9.17
N SER A 497 15.76 13.36 -9.75
CA SER A 497 15.68 14.68 -9.10
C SER A 497 14.94 14.66 -7.75
N VAL A 498 13.91 13.82 -7.61
CA VAL A 498 13.19 13.63 -6.32
C VAL A 498 14.06 12.88 -5.31
N VAL A 499 14.68 11.78 -5.70
CA VAL A 499 15.56 10.97 -4.84
C VAL A 499 16.84 11.72 -4.47
N ASP A 500 17.44 12.45 -5.41
CA ASP A 500 18.62 13.31 -5.20
C ASP A 500 18.31 14.42 -4.20
N THR A 501 17.14 15.08 -4.31
CA THR A 501 16.71 16.09 -3.34
C THR A 501 16.56 15.48 -1.95
N CYS A 502 16.00 14.26 -1.83
CA CYS A 502 15.94 13.54 -0.56
C CYS A 502 17.34 13.14 -0.06
N HIS A 503 18.25 12.71 -0.92
CA HIS A 503 19.62 12.33 -0.54
C HIS A 503 20.42 13.54 -0.04
N GLU A 504 20.46 14.65 -0.78
CA GLU A 504 21.12 15.89 -0.36
C GLU A 504 20.47 16.52 0.89
N ALA A 505 19.16 16.37 1.06
CA ALA A 505 18.48 16.78 2.29
C ALA A 505 18.91 15.94 3.49
N VAL A 506 19.11 14.63 3.32
CA VAL A 506 19.47 13.70 4.40
C VAL A 506 20.99 13.63 4.67
N PHE A 507 21.83 13.86 3.65
CA PHE A 507 23.28 13.79 3.73
C PHE A 507 23.95 15.04 3.13
N PRO A 508 24.76 15.79 3.90
CA PRO A 508 25.61 16.82 3.32
C PRO A 508 26.70 16.19 2.43
N LYS A 509 27.18 16.93 1.42
CA LYS A 509 28.02 16.47 0.29
C LYS A 509 29.38 15.83 0.64
N ASN A 510 29.71 15.67 1.92
CA ASN A 510 30.95 15.07 2.43
C ASN A 510 30.72 13.73 3.16
N CYS A 511 29.49 13.19 3.18
CA CYS A 511 29.17 11.93 3.86
C CYS A 511 29.06 10.77 2.87
N ASN A 512 30.00 9.82 2.92
CA ASN A 512 29.99 8.57 2.13
C ASN A 512 28.97 7.53 2.66
N GLY A 513 27.75 7.95 2.97
CA GLY A 513 26.64 7.08 3.38
C GLY A 513 25.52 7.17 2.36
N GLY A 514 25.18 6.05 1.70
CA GLY A 514 24.14 6.02 0.68
C GLY A 514 22.74 6.28 1.26
N PHE A 515 21.97 7.16 0.61
CA PHE A 515 20.51 7.21 0.79
C PHE A 515 19.77 6.42 -0.29
N PRO A 516 20.13 6.51 -1.59
CA PRO A 516 19.85 5.41 -2.49
C PRO A 516 20.69 4.19 -2.07
N VAL A 517 20.09 3.00 -2.14
CA VAL A 517 20.81 1.73 -2.19
C VAL A 517 20.84 1.20 -3.61
N PHE A 518 19.75 1.39 -4.36
CA PHE A 518 19.58 0.86 -5.71
C PHE A 518 18.85 1.79 -6.66
N MET A 519 19.19 1.67 -7.95
CA MET A 519 18.33 2.07 -9.07
C MET A 519 17.84 0.81 -9.81
N LEU A 520 16.53 0.68 -9.97
CA LEU A 520 15.82 -0.40 -10.64
C LEU A 520 15.25 0.12 -11.97
N HIS A 521 15.65 -0.43 -13.10
CA HIS A 521 15.13 -0.03 -14.42
C HIS A 521 14.06 -1.00 -14.94
N GLN A 522 13.05 -0.45 -15.63
CA GLN A 522 12.24 -1.22 -16.58
C GLN A 522 13.14 -1.66 -17.75
N GLU A 523 13.03 -2.92 -18.18
CA GLU A 523 13.95 -3.55 -19.14
C GLU A 523 14.12 -2.77 -20.46
N SER A 524 15.19 -1.97 -20.56
CA SER A 524 15.55 -1.20 -21.76
C SER A 524 16.90 -1.62 -22.34
N LEU A 525 16.91 -2.81 -22.95
CA LEU A 525 18.13 -3.61 -23.08
C LEU A 525 18.71 -3.53 -24.50
N SER A 526 19.77 -2.74 -24.62
CA SER A 526 20.42 -2.38 -25.89
C SER A 526 21.17 -3.56 -26.52
N GLY A 527 20.72 -3.97 -27.71
CA GLY A 527 21.34 -5.00 -28.54
C GLY A 527 20.88 -4.84 -29.99
N GLY A 528 21.76 -5.13 -30.96
CA GLY A 528 21.55 -4.76 -32.37
C GLY A 528 20.25 -5.30 -33.00
N PRO A 529 19.73 -4.65 -34.06
CA PRO A 529 18.47 -5.06 -34.71
C PRO A 529 18.64 -6.39 -35.44
N PHE A 530 17.88 -7.41 -35.03
CA PHE A 530 17.71 -8.66 -35.77
C PHE A 530 16.51 -8.56 -36.71
N GLY A 531 16.67 -9.08 -37.93
CA GLY A 531 15.69 -8.94 -39.01
C GLY A 531 14.44 -9.82 -38.88
N PRO A 532 13.31 -9.44 -39.50
CA PRO A 532 12.02 -10.10 -39.32
C PRO A 532 11.85 -11.35 -40.21
N GLU A 533 12.67 -12.39 -40.00
CA GLU A 533 12.63 -13.59 -40.87
C GLU A 533 12.89 -14.93 -40.15
N GLN A 534 12.07 -15.27 -39.14
CA GLN A 534 11.90 -16.66 -38.67
C GLN A 534 10.64 -16.90 -37.80
N LEU A 535 9.45 -16.95 -38.42
CA LEU A 535 8.20 -17.40 -37.78
C LEU A 535 7.47 -18.48 -38.61
N GLY A 536 8.14 -19.63 -38.78
CA GLY A 536 7.60 -20.81 -39.46
C GLY A 536 6.69 -21.67 -38.56
N LEU A 537 5.58 -21.13 -38.08
CA LEU A 537 4.64 -21.87 -37.21
C LEU A 537 3.61 -22.68 -38.01
N THR A 538 3.96 -23.93 -38.35
CA THR A 538 2.99 -24.92 -38.85
C THR A 538 2.08 -25.44 -37.74
N THR A 539 0.77 -25.43 -37.97
CA THR A 539 -0.24 -25.87 -37.00
C THR A 539 -0.27 -27.38 -36.79
N SER A 540 -0.29 -27.84 -35.52
CA SER A 540 -1.17 -28.91 -34.96
C SER A 540 -0.54 -29.76 -33.85
N ALA A 541 -1.00 -29.59 -32.61
CA ALA A 541 -0.96 -30.59 -31.54
C ALA A 541 -1.98 -30.22 -30.44
N PRO A 542 -2.77 -31.15 -29.87
CA PRO A 542 -3.79 -30.84 -28.87
C PRO A 542 -3.27 -30.90 -27.42
N LEU A 543 -3.82 -30.02 -26.57
CA LEU A 543 -3.63 -30.04 -25.11
C LEU A 543 -4.11 -31.35 -24.49
N LYS A 544 -3.26 -32.02 -23.71
CA LYS A 544 -3.66 -33.14 -22.85
C LYS A 544 -3.96 -32.63 -21.44
N ALA A 545 -5.23 -32.73 -21.04
CA ALA A 545 -5.63 -32.53 -19.64
C ALA A 545 -5.34 -33.78 -18.79
N PHE A 546 -4.92 -33.57 -17.53
CA PHE A 546 -4.81 -34.63 -16.52
C PHE A 546 -6.15 -34.82 -15.76
N PRO A 547 -6.38 -36.00 -15.13
CA PRO A 547 -7.74 -36.48 -14.90
C PRO A 547 -8.39 -35.97 -13.60
N MET A 548 -9.68 -35.63 -13.69
CA MET A 548 -10.62 -35.69 -12.55
C MET A 548 -11.58 -36.89 -12.69
N ALA A 549 -12.21 -37.27 -11.57
CA ALA A 549 -12.94 -38.52 -11.45
C ALA A 549 -14.21 -38.60 -12.32
N ARG A 550 -14.51 -39.82 -12.78
CA ARG A 550 -15.61 -40.15 -13.72
C ARG A 550 -16.99 -39.71 -13.19
N LYS A 551 -17.78 -39.07 -14.05
CA LYS A 551 -19.23 -39.28 -14.17
C LYS A 551 -19.64 -39.31 -15.64
N GLU A 552 -20.62 -40.16 -15.93
CA GLU A 552 -21.14 -40.40 -17.29
C GLU A 552 -22.23 -39.38 -17.69
N PRO A 553 -22.56 -39.26 -18.99
CA PRO A 553 -22.96 -37.97 -19.57
C PRO A 553 -24.48 -37.73 -19.61
N CYS A 554 -24.83 -36.46 -19.83
CA CYS A 554 -26.10 -36.06 -20.44
C CYS A 554 -25.82 -35.11 -21.62
N VAL A 555 -26.69 -35.13 -22.63
CA VAL A 555 -26.49 -34.46 -23.92
C VAL A 555 -26.95 -33.00 -23.87
N GLN A 556 -26.22 -32.10 -24.53
CA GLN A 556 -26.73 -30.82 -25.02
C GLN A 556 -26.31 -30.60 -26.48
N GLU A 557 -27.19 -29.98 -27.25
CA GLU A 557 -27.10 -29.88 -28.71
C GLU A 557 -26.39 -28.60 -29.17
N TYR A 558 -25.82 -28.65 -30.37
CA TYR A 558 -25.19 -27.49 -31.01
C TYR A 558 -26.24 -26.52 -31.59
N LEU A 559 -25.98 -25.22 -31.50
CA LEU A 559 -26.49 -24.27 -32.48
C LEU A 559 -25.39 -23.28 -32.93
N LEU A 560 -25.02 -23.38 -34.20
CA LEU A 560 -24.08 -22.47 -34.88
C LEU A 560 -24.85 -21.30 -35.52
N LEU A 561 -24.32 -20.08 -35.42
CA LEU A 561 -24.68 -18.98 -36.31
C LEU A 561 -23.43 -18.18 -36.74
N HIS A 562 -23.28 -18.01 -38.05
CA HIS A 562 -22.19 -17.29 -38.69
C HIS A 562 -22.58 -15.83 -39.01
N LYS A 563 -21.58 -14.95 -39.14
CA LYS A 563 -21.73 -13.58 -39.68
C LYS A 563 -22.26 -13.58 -41.13
N ARG A 564 -23.02 -12.55 -41.48
CA ARG A 564 -22.85 -11.81 -42.77
C ARG A 564 -23.42 -10.39 -42.71
N ASP A 565 -23.08 -9.60 -43.72
CA ASP A 565 -23.05 -8.14 -43.70
C ASP A 565 -24.28 -7.48 -44.37
N GLY A 566 -24.50 -6.17 -44.12
CA GLY A 566 -24.98 -5.28 -45.18
C GLY A 566 -26.08 -4.22 -44.88
N VAL A 567 -25.73 -2.96 -45.16
CA VAL A 567 -26.58 -1.90 -45.77
C VAL A 567 -27.72 -1.22 -44.97
N ARG A 568 -27.43 0.02 -44.54
CA ARG A 568 -28.26 1.26 -44.53
C ARG A 568 -29.81 1.18 -44.62
N ARG A 569 -30.49 1.91 -43.70
CA ARG A 569 -31.44 3.00 -44.05
C ARG A 569 -31.69 4.00 -42.87
N LYS A 570 -32.48 5.05 -43.11
CA LYS A 570 -32.68 6.28 -42.27
C LYS A 570 -34.05 6.30 -41.53
N SER A 571 -34.30 7.38 -40.77
CA SER A 571 -35.49 7.72 -39.92
C SER A 571 -35.55 6.91 -38.61
N GLY A 572 -36.03 7.42 -37.46
CA GLY A 572 -36.94 8.55 -37.14
C GLY A 572 -38.28 7.99 -36.61
N VAL A 573 -39.01 8.58 -35.65
CA VAL A 573 -38.88 9.86 -34.91
C VAL A 573 -39.76 9.83 -33.63
N LEU A 574 -39.45 10.63 -32.59
CA LEU A 574 -40.23 11.03 -31.37
C LEU A 574 -41.06 10.02 -30.50
N TRP A 575 -40.82 10.09 -29.16
CA TRP A 575 -41.79 10.18 -28.02
C TRP A 575 -42.73 8.97 -27.73
N GLU A 576 -43.34 8.72 -26.54
CA GLU A 576 -43.35 9.37 -25.19
C GLU A 576 -43.65 8.32 -24.06
N LYS A 577 -43.79 8.77 -22.78
CA LYS A 577 -44.51 8.22 -21.56
C LYS A 577 -45.06 6.77 -21.57
N GLY A 578 -45.12 6.00 -20.47
CA GLY A 578 -45.01 6.26 -19.02
C GLY A 578 -45.97 5.34 -18.21
N LEU A 579 -45.88 5.30 -16.87
CA LEU A 579 -46.58 4.40 -15.90
C LEU A 579 -46.21 2.89 -16.00
N ASP A 580 -45.77 2.13 -14.99
CA ASP A 580 -45.98 2.05 -13.52
C ASP A 580 -47.08 1.05 -13.06
N LYS A 581 -46.78 0.29 -11.99
CA LYS A 581 -47.62 -0.58 -11.13
C LYS A 581 -48.07 -2.00 -11.58
N HIS A 582 -47.31 -2.97 -11.05
CA HIS A 582 -47.75 -4.03 -10.11
C HIS A 582 -48.65 -5.23 -10.49
N VAL A 583 -48.25 -6.37 -9.89
CA VAL A 583 -49.03 -7.57 -9.50
C VAL A 583 -49.49 -8.54 -10.59
N LEU A 584 -48.99 -9.78 -10.49
CA LEU A 584 -49.74 -10.99 -10.80
C LEU A 584 -49.38 -12.11 -9.81
N LYS A 585 -50.39 -12.66 -9.13
CA LYS A 585 -50.36 -14.00 -8.53
C LYS A 585 -51.14 -14.92 -9.47
N LEU A 586 -50.68 -16.16 -9.71
CA LEU A 586 -51.46 -17.34 -9.32
C LEU A 586 -50.67 -18.66 -9.39
N LEU A 587 -51.26 -19.66 -8.74
CA LEU A 587 -50.79 -21.04 -8.57
C LEU A 587 -50.97 -21.88 -9.84
N CYS A 588 -50.15 -22.93 -9.96
CA CYS A 588 -50.57 -24.19 -10.59
C CYS A 588 -50.53 -25.34 -9.58
N PHE A 589 -51.57 -26.16 -9.58
CA PHE A 589 -51.69 -27.42 -8.83
C PHE A 589 -51.02 -28.57 -9.62
N ILE A 590 -50.56 -29.62 -8.93
CA ILE A 590 -50.75 -31.04 -9.34
C ILE A 590 -50.46 -32.02 -8.19
N ARG A 591 -50.91 -33.28 -8.35
CA ARG A 591 -51.27 -34.25 -7.30
C ARG A 591 -50.12 -34.99 -6.59
N ARG A 592 -50.43 -35.52 -5.40
CA ARG A 592 -49.73 -36.62 -4.70
C ARG A 592 -50.01 -38.00 -5.33
N GLN A 593 -49.09 -38.95 -5.22
CA GLN A 593 -49.25 -40.35 -4.77
C GLN A 593 -47.82 -40.95 -4.51
N PRO A 594 -47.65 -42.08 -3.78
CA PRO A 594 -46.43 -42.34 -3.00
C PRO A 594 -45.39 -43.33 -3.60
N SER A 595 -44.21 -43.35 -2.97
CA SER A 595 -43.13 -44.34 -3.19
C SER A 595 -43.21 -45.51 -2.19
N PRO A 596 -42.71 -46.72 -2.53
CA PRO A 596 -42.77 -47.90 -1.67
C PRO A 596 -41.69 -47.96 -0.58
N PRO A 597 -41.87 -48.78 0.49
CA PRO A 597 -40.89 -48.93 1.57
C PRO A 597 -39.75 -49.90 1.19
N ILE A 598 -38.52 -49.55 1.59
CA ILE A 598 -37.34 -50.43 1.52
C ILE A 598 -37.08 -51.03 2.91
N ARG A 599 -36.69 -52.31 2.96
CA ARG A 599 -36.58 -53.11 4.19
C ARG A 599 -35.25 -52.89 4.94
N LEU A 600 -35.33 -52.86 6.27
CA LEU A 600 -34.21 -53.07 7.21
C LEU A 600 -34.19 -54.53 7.69
N PHE A 601 -33.00 -55.11 7.85
CA PHE A 601 -32.72 -56.36 8.59
C PHE A 601 -31.20 -56.42 8.93
N PRO A 602 -30.71 -57.22 9.92
CA PRO A 602 -30.22 -56.56 11.15
C PRO A 602 -28.84 -57.01 11.71
N HIS A 603 -28.45 -56.33 12.81
CA HIS A 603 -27.67 -56.72 14.02
C HIS A 603 -27.01 -58.12 14.13
N PRO A 604 -25.88 -58.26 14.87
CA PRO A 604 -25.73 -57.97 16.33
C PRO A 604 -24.43 -57.22 16.74
N LEU A 605 -24.09 -56.90 18.00
CA LEU A 605 -24.77 -56.40 19.24
C LEU A 605 -23.66 -56.13 20.32
N PHE A 606 -24.05 -55.70 21.53
CA PHE A 606 -23.23 -55.59 22.78
C PHE A 606 -22.21 -54.41 22.90
N THR A 607 -22.16 -53.63 23.99
CA THR A 607 -23.16 -53.32 25.06
C THR A 607 -22.86 -51.98 25.77
N HIS A 608 -23.89 -51.36 26.34
CA HIS A 608 -23.83 -50.26 27.33
C HIS A 608 -23.48 -50.78 28.76
N PRO A 609 -23.36 -49.99 29.87
CA PRO A 609 -23.95 -48.65 30.13
C PRO A 609 -23.02 -47.61 30.85
N SER A 610 -23.22 -46.30 30.62
CA SER A 610 -23.88 -45.29 31.50
C SER A 610 -23.05 -44.62 32.61
N CYS A 611 -22.97 -43.28 32.58
CA CYS A 611 -23.79 -42.44 33.50
C CYS A 611 -23.73 -40.94 33.10
N LEU A 612 -24.79 -40.19 33.45
CA LEU A 612 -24.95 -38.75 33.23
C LEU A 612 -25.13 -38.04 34.59
N THR A 613 -24.50 -36.87 34.76
CA THR A 613 -24.86 -35.87 35.80
C THR A 613 -24.45 -34.47 35.34
N THR A 614 -25.04 -33.43 35.95
CA THR A 614 -25.07 -32.04 35.44
C THR A 614 -24.30 -31.02 36.30
N TYR A 615 -23.95 -29.88 35.68
CA TYR A 615 -23.61 -28.52 36.17
C TYR A 615 -23.75 -28.19 37.69
N PRO A 616 -22.98 -27.21 38.26
CA PRO A 616 -22.45 -25.99 37.61
C PRO A 616 -21.01 -25.50 38.02
N ARG A 617 -20.63 -24.27 37.62
CA ARG A 617 -19.55 -23.41 38.19
C ARG A 617 -20.15 -22.48 39.29
N PRO A 618 -19.40 -21.65 40.07
CA PRO A 618 -17.95 -21.35 40.19
C PRO A 618 -17.47 -21.62 41.67
N PRO A 619 -16.58 -20.87 42.40
CA PRO A 619 -15.58 -19.82 42.09
C PRO A 619 -14.19 -19.91 42.83
N SER A 620 -13.33 -18.91 42.56
CA SER A 620 -12.26 -18.34 43.42
C SER A 620 -10.92 -19.09 43.71
N LEU A 621 -9.89 -18.27 43.97
CA LEU A 621 -8.45 -18.55 44.15
C LEU A 621 -8.09 -19.34 45.43
N TRP A 622 -6.92 -20.01 45.46
CA TRP A 622 -5.66 -19.54 46.11
C TRP A 622 -4.46 -20.47 45.80
N ILE A 623 -3.27 -20.23 46.38
CA ILE A 623 -1.93 -20.66 45.90
C ILE A 623 -1.16 -21.47 46.98
N LEU A 624 -0.18 -22.30 46.57
CA LEU A 624 0.90 -23.06 47.31
C LEU A 624 0.80 -24.59 47.11
N GLY A 625 1.88 -25.39 47.05
CA GLY A 625 3.32 -25.10 46.97
C GLY A 625 4.23 -26.33 47.28
N CYS A 626 5.46 -26.37 46.71
CA CYS A 626 6.62 -27.25 47.02
C CYS A 626 6.64 -28.76 46.57
N PHE A 627 7.50 -29.05 45.57
CA PHE A 627 8.75 -29.86 45.59
C PHE A 627 9.05 -30.93 46.69
N PRO A 628 10.06 -31.84 46.51
CA PRO A 628 10.71 -32.38 45.28
C PRO A 628 11.02 -33.91 45.32
N HIS A 629 11.48 -34.54 44.22
CA HIS A 629 12.79 -35.26 44.11
C HIS A 629 13.02 -36.03 42.77
N THR A 630 14.25 -35.92 42.23
CA THR A 630 15.06 -36.89 41.42
C THR A 630 14.38 -38.04 40.63
N LEU A 631 14.71 -38.39 39.37
CA LEU A 631 15.74 -38.05 38.35
C LEU A 631 15.18 -38.56 36.96
N HIS A 632 15.79 -38.55 35.76
CA HIS A 632 17.15 -38.31 35.22
C HIS A 632 17.04 -37.93 33.70
N GLY A 633 18.14 -37.95 32.92
CA GLY A 633 18.09 -38.26 31.47
C GLY A 633 18.14 -37.11 30.44
N ARG A 634 19.37 -36.61 30.19
CA ARG A 634 19.84 -35.78 29.05
C ARG A 634 19.20 -36.08 27.67
N TYR A 635 19.07 -35.17 26.70
CA TYR A 635 19.17 -33.69 26.64
C TYR A 635 18.50 -33.20 25.34
N TYR A 636 17.73 -32.11 25.41
CA TYR A 636 17.42 -31.22 24.28
C TYR A 636 18.12 -29.87 24.52
N TYR A 637 18.38 -29.09 23.47
CA TYR A 637 18.70 -27.67 23.60
C TYR A 637 17.78 -26.82 22.71
N ALA A 638 16.69 -26.36 23.33
CA ALA A 638 15.89 -25.23 22.88
C ALA A 638 15.65 -24.35 24.11
N ALA A 639 16.06 -23.09 24.05
CA ALA A 639 16.05 -22.19 25.20
C ALA A 639 15.15 -20.97 24.95
N ARG A 640 14.04 -20.91 25.70
CA ARG A 640 13.28 -19.70 26.03
C ARG A 640 13.29 -19.56 27.56
N CYS A 641 12.64 -18.51 28.06
CA CYS A 641 12.44 -18.18 29.48
C CYS A 641 13.68 -17.57 30.18
N ASP A 642 13.53 -16.57 31.06
CA ASP A 642 12.33 -15.76 31.31
C ASP A 642 12.63 -14.36 31.89
N ALA A 643 11.62 -13.50 31.90
CA ALA A 643 11.68 -12.20 32.55
C ALA A 643 11.34 -12.30 34.05
N SER A 644 12.06 -11.56 34.89
CA SER A 644 11.61 -11.28 36.27
C SER A 644 11.98 -9.87 36.74
N LEU A 645 11.12 -9.33 37.59
CA LEU A 645 11.03 -7.91 37.93
C LEU A 645 12.21 -7.36 38.76
N LEU A 646 12.63 -6.13 38.46
CA LEU A 646 13.22 -5.22 39.44
C LEU A 646 12.75 -3.78 39.19
N ARG A 647 12.13 -3.16 40.20
CA ARG A 647 11.93 -1.70 40.28
C ARG A 647 13.14 -1.10 41.00
N MET A 648 13.71 0.01 40.51
CA MET A 648 13.88 1.23 41.31
C MET A 648 14.39 2.45 40.53
N ARG A 649 13.78 3.60 40.87
CA ARG A 649 14.29 4.98 40.97
C ARG A 649 15.21 5.59 39.90
N TRP A 650 14.83 6.81 39.54
CA TRP A 650 15.68 7.85 38.96
C TRP A 650 16.85 8.23 39.88
N LEU A 651 17.99 8.58 39.28
CA LEU A 651 18.91 9.62 39.76
C LEU A 651 19.50 10.32 38.53
N ALA A 652 19.68 11.64 38.61
CA ALA A 652 20.40 12.42 37.61
C ALA A 652 21.85 12.66 38.05
N PRO A 653 22.73 13.11 37.14
CA PRO A 653 23.82 14.00 37.50
C PRO A 653 23.76 15.33 36.74
N ALA A 654 24.36 16.36 37.33
CA ALA A 654 24.65 17.63 36.67
C ALA A 654 26.17 17.86 36.65
N ASP A 655 26.62 18.52 35.57
CA ASP A 655 27.86 19.29 35.38
C ASP A 655 29.23 18.83 35.90
N ALA A 656 30.15 18.75 34.91
CA ALA A 656 31.52 19.27 34.94
C ALA A 656 32.56 18.72 35.96
N MET A 657 33.56 18.01 35.43
CA MET A 657 34.87 18.64 35.21
C MET A 657 35.66 17.95 34.07
N ALA A 658 36.80 18.53 33.68
CA ALA A 658 37.53 18.22 32.45
C ALA A 658 38.91 17.56 32.70
N ARG A 659 39.63 17.25 31.60
CA ARG A 659 40.99 16.68 31.49
C ARG A 659 41.05 15.15 31.68
N SER A 660 41.96 14.40 31.05
CA SER A 660 42.86 14.64 29.89
C SER A 660 43.61 13.35 29.54
N CYS A 661 43.90 13.11 28.25
CA CYS A 661 44.86 12.08 27.78
C CYS A 661 44.48 10.61 28.13
N GLU A 662 45.06 9.56 27.55
CA GLU A 662 45.73 9.33 26.25
C GLU A 662 45.55 7.83 25.89
N CYS A 663 46.43 7.26 25.07
CA CYS A 663 46.67 5.83 24.82
C CYS A 663 46.40 4.90 26.04
N ASP A 664 46.08 3.61 25.85
CA ASP A 664 46.64 2.77 24.79
C ASP A 664 45.77 1.57 24.38
N ALA A 665 46.12 0.94 23.26
CA ALA A 665 45.51 -0.30 22.80
C ALA A 665 46.31 -1.51 23.27
N SER A 666 45.70 -2.43 24.03
CA SER A 666 46.06 -3.86 23.93
C SER A 666 45.10 -4.85 24.64
N LEU A 667 44.94 -6.00 23.98
CA LEU A 667 44.93 -7.36 24.53
C LEU A 667 43.79 -7.92 25.42
N LEU A 668 43.32 -9.08 24.95
CA LEU A 668 42.90 -10.31 25.69
C LEU A 668 41.43 -10.53 26.11
N ARG A 669 40.80 -11.40 25.31
CA ARG A 669 40.04 -12.61 25.69
C ARG A 669 38.65 -12.48 26.35
N MET A 670 37.68 -12.97 25.58
CA MET A 670 36.70 -13.99 25.99
C MET A 670 36.02 -13.86 27.36
N ARG A 671 34.79 -13.35 27.35
CA ARG A 671 33.64 -14.20 27.67
C ARG A 671 32.39 -13.74 26.91
#